data_AF-A0A1V4DSX2-F1
#
_entry.id   AF-A0A1V4DSX2-F1
#
_cell.length_a   1.000
_cell.length_b   1.000
_cell.length_c   1.000
_cell.angle_alpha   90.00
_cell.angle_beta   90.00
_cell.angle_gamma   90.00
#
_symmetry.space_group_name_H-M   'P 1'
#
loop_
_entity.id
_entity.type
_entity.pdbx_description
1 polymer ?
#
loop_
_entity_poly.entity_id
_entity_poly.type
_entity_poly.pdbx_seq_one_letter_code
_entity_poly.pdbx_strand_id
1 'polypeptide(L)'
;MAAVVAAGSVAVGGTAWAEAPPGDRPAEPPGYQTTVPGESVEAARTDRVIAPGIVLTSFDTFGRTGWTRAHVLNADLADDRVDVGMVGGTLTETRALSKSADAAGAVAAVNGDYYDINQTNAVIGPEVRDGQVRKATTQPATVASVGEDKIARLASALLESTVTVGGTDHPVASLNSASLPANAVSVFTDQWGPGLRTLIGHATPVTELVVSGGVVTAVNDTVTTTPVPAGGLVVVGVGNAAAPLATAKTGDPVTLTTGLRTDSSAKLRTALGSGAVLVRDGQAIDFPPSTGNDAPKPRTAIGWRDGGRRLLLVTVDGSANFSAGLSFDETAKLLVRLGADEAFMLDGGGSSDLVARTPGDAGVSVVNTPSDGGERPIPSGVGLFAAKGSGALKGIAVRTSAPRVFPGLTLRVSAAGYDESYAPVALDGGKGNSVRWDAGKLGTVRDGVLHAERSGEGEVEARSGRAHGAADVRVLDALSTVAFTETSLTLDAGGSAVVGVTGTDADGFDAPIAARDVDLDYDTSVVKVEPRDDGSFAVTGLETADGRGAVITATVQGKVAHLPVAVGLKRGSLAEFDGGEPWGVSTAKATATVASVDAADRPGAAAGNQALALTYDFSGTSGTSAAYAVAKPGPLTLPTGTRRLGMWVHGDGRGHWLRATLRSQGTTNVPFTFASVVDWTGWKWVEGALPTGFTEPITLLNVYVVETSNLAKDAGQLRFDGLTALVGQDLATGDARTPDPFVLEQAGIDRTRWRFAIMSDLHVGAAGGTTSFAAQQAAAALKQAVAAKPDFIVINGDFVDNNTPADFALAEEVLKANVPADLPVYWTPGNHESGATATGTLDNFLATGRQAHQVFDHKGTRFVLLNTTLGGLRSSDWSQVPQLRQDLDAAAKDRSVKSVAVVFHHPLRDPSGAGASQFSDQREADLVEKWLADWRESSGKPVVLFTGHAHTAAATRSDGVLEVTTPPVGKTPYSSPDKGGFFGWDLVGVDPGRERSRRAVPARRPAAGSWRGRTR
;
A
#
# COMPACT_ATOMS: atom_id res chain seq x y z
N MET A 1 -15.95 12.50 -8.35
CA MET A 1 -14.65 12.07 -7.76
C MET A 1 -14.90 11.11 -6.58
N ALA A 2 -15.72 10.07 -6.77
CA ALA A 2 -16.04 9.09 -5.74
C ALA A 2 -16.08 7.71 -6.41
N ALA A 3 -14.92 7.07 -6.47
CA ALA A 3 -14.69 5.67 -6.76
C ALA A 3 -13.23 5.42 -6.34
N VAL A 4 -12.92 4.21 -5.85
CA VAL A 4 -11.66 3.80 -5.21
C VAL A 4 -11.66 4.00 -3.69
N VAL A 5 -12.55 3.28 -3.01
CA VAL A 5 -12.22 2.64 -1.73
C VAL A 5 -12.64 1.18 -1.85
N ALA A 6 -11.79 0.40 -2.48
CA ALA A 6 -11.81 -1.06 -2.41
C ALA A 6 -10.35 -1.49 -2.25
N ALA A 7 -9.77 -1.17 -1.09
CA ALA A 7 -8.52 -1.74 -0.64
C ALA A 7 -8.82 -3.08 0.03
N GLY A 8 -9.33 -4.03 -0.76
CA GLY A 8 -9.05 -5.43 -0.49
C GLY A 8 -7.57 -5.62 -0.77
N SER A 9 -6.89 -6.35 0.10
CA SER A 9 -5.55 -6.87 -0.11
C SER A 9 -5.54 -7.69 -1.40
N VAL A 10 -5.39 -7.01 -2.54
CA VAL A 10 -4.79 -7.61 -3.72
C VAL A 10 -3.37 -7.91 -3.25
N ALA A 11 -3.19 -9.12 -2.74
CA ALA A 11 -1.89 -9.76 -2.77
C ALA A 11 -1.35 -9.43 -4.15
N VAL A 12 -0.29 -8.62 -4.20
CA VAL A 12 0.45 -8.40 -5.44
C VAL A 12 0.90 -9.79 -5.80
N GLY A 13 0.11 -10.46 -6.63
CA GLY A 13 0.36 -11.77 -7.16
C GLY A 13 1.56 -11.60 -8.06
N GLY A 14 2.74 -11.57 -7.43
CA GLY A 14 3.99 -11.80 -8.10
C GLY A 14 3.84 -13.16 -8.74
N THR A 15 3.58 -13.16 -10.04
CA THR A 15 3.82 -14.30 -10.91
C THR A 15 5.17 -14.88 -10.49
N ALA A 16 5.22 -16.15 -10.11
CA ALA A 16 6.48 -16.82 -9.82
C ALA A 16 7.25 -16.93 -11.14
N TRP A 17 8.41 -16.28 -11.23
CA TRP A 17 9.21 -16.20 -12.45
C TRP A 17 10.29 -17.29 -12.48
N ALA A 18 10.61 -17.75 -13.69
CA ALA A 18 11.75 -18.62 -13.94
C ALA A 18 13.08 -17.95 -13.52
N GLU A 19 13.91 -18.66 -12.75
CA GLU A 19 15.36 -18.39 -12.71
C GLU A 19 15.96 -18.69 -14.10
N ALA A 20 16.99 -17.92 -14.50
CA ALA A 20 17.65 -18.12 -15.79
C ALA A 20 18.28 -19.53 -15.88
N PRO A 21 18.27 -20.19 -17.06
CA PRO A 21 18.77 -21.55 -17.21
C PRO A 21 20.27 -21.67 -16.88
N PRO A 22 20.72 -22.82 -16.34
CA PRO A 22 22.11 -23.03 -15.93
C PRO A 22 23.03 -23.10 -17.15
N GLY A 23 23.70 -21.99 -17.49
CA GLY A 23 24.69 -21.94 -18.57
C GLY A 23 25.07 -20.53 -19.01
N ASP A 24 24.14 -19.59 -18.92
CA ASP A 24 24.44 -18.16 -19.01
C ASP A 24 24.60 -17.70 -17.56
N ARG A 25 25.81 -17.40 -17.08
CA ARG A 25 25.94 -16.84 -15.72
C ARG A 25 25.09 -15.57 -15.69
N PRO A 26 24.02 -15.51 -14.87
CA PRO A 26 23.38 -14.24 -14.58
C PRO A 26 24.47 -13.29 -14.07
N ALA A 27 24.32 -11.98 -14.26
CA ALA A 27 24.95 -11.07 -13.32
C ALA A 27 24.52 -11.58 -11.93
N GLU A 28 25.47 -11.98 -11.07
CA GLU A 28 25.11 -12.33 -9.69
C GLU A 28 24.26 -11.18 -9.17
N PRO A 29 23.06 -11.46 -8.61
CA PRO A 29 22.20 -10.42 -8.07
C PRO A 29 23.06 -9.50 -7.19
N PRO A 30 22.95 -8.18 -7.34
CA PRO A 30 23.84 -7.29 -6.61
C PRO A 30 23.76 -7.57 -5.11
N GLY A 31 24.93 -7.69 -4.47
CA GLY A 31 25.05 -7.86 -3.03
C GLY A 31 24.75 -6.57 -2.28
N TYR A 32 23.52 -6.06 -2.39
CA TYR A 32 23.07 -4.85 -1.73
C TYR A 32 22.87 -5.04 -0.23
N GLN A 33 23.25 -4.03 0.54
CA GLN A 33 22.81 -3.89 1.92
C GLN A 33 21.46 -3.17 1.95
N THR A 34 20.37 -3.93 1.87
CA THR A 34 19.00 -3.39 1.86
C THR A 34 18.58 -2.83 3.23
N THR A 35 19.01 -3.47 4.31
CA THR A 35 18.67 -3.12 5.70
C THR A 35 19.79 -2.36 6.43
N VAL A 36 19.40 -1.53 7.39
CA VAL A 36 20.27 -1.01 8.44
C VAL A 36 20.31 -2.00 9.62
N PRO A 37 21.48 -2.59 9.97
CA PRO A 37 21.60 -3.54 11.07
C PRO A 37 21.04 -2.98 12.38
N GLY A 38 20.17 -3.73 13.04
CA GLY A 38 19.54 -3.34 14.30
C GLY A 38 18.41 -2.30 14.16
N GLU A 39 18.19 -1.72 12.99
CA GLU A 39 17.23 -0.64 12.75
C GLU A 39 16.12 -1.01 11.75
N SER A 40 16.34 -2.06 10.95
CA SER A 40 15.36 -2.59 9.99
C SER A 40 15.58 -4.05 9.66
N VAL A 41 14.53 -4.71 9.17
CA VAL A 41 14.53 -6.08 8.65
C VAL A 41 14.03 -6.07 7.20
N GLU A 42 14.53 -7.00 6.39
CA GLU A 42 14.05 -7.21 5.02
C GLU A 42 12.75 -8.01 5.09
N ALA A 43 11.66 -7.43 4.61
CA ALA A 43 10.34 -8.04 4.59
C ALA A 43 10.12 -8.84 3.30
N ALA A 44 10.63 -8.31 2.18
CA ALA A 44 10.58 -8.97 0.87
C ALA A 44 11.73 -8.51 -0.02
N ARG A 45 12.17 -9.39 -0.93
CA ARG A 45 13.14 -9.08 -1.98
C ARG A 45 12.88 -9.93 -3.22
N THR A 46 13.00 -9.31 -4.39
CA THR A 46 12.99 -9.98 -5.70
C THR A 46 14.10 -9.42 -6.57
N ASP A 47 14.81 -10.30 -7.27
CA ASP A 47 15.85 -9.94 -8.23
C ASP A 47 15.47 -10.51 -9.61
N ARG A 48 15.51 -9.66 -10.64
CA ARG A 48 15.08 -10.01 -12.00
C ARG A 48 16.08 -9.52 -13.02
N VAL A 49 16.57 -10.42 -13.88
CA VAL A 49 17.35 -10.03 -15.05
C VAL A 49 16.39 -9.44 -16.10
N ILE A 50 16.66 -8.21 -16.53
CA ILE A 50 15.87 -7.50 -17.56
C ILE A 50 16.48 -7.73 -18.94
N ALA A 51 17.81 -7.67 -19.02
CA ALA A 51 18.63 -7.95 -20.19
C ALA A 51 20.06 -8.30 -19.72
N PRO A 52 20.96 -8.82 -20.58
CA PRO A 52 22.36 -8.99 -20.20
C PRO A 52 22.96 -7.67 -19.71
N GLY A 53 23.56 -7.71 -18.52
CA GLY A 53 24.12 -6.51 -17.88
C GLY A 53 23.10 -5.60 -17.18
N ILE A 54 21.80 -5.91 -17.21
CA ILE A 54 20.74 -5.12 -16.55
C ILE A 54 19.92 -5.99 -15.60
N VAL A 55 19.96 -5.66 -14.30
CA VAL A 55 19.22 -6.36 -13.24
C VAL A 55 18.31 -5.38 -12.49
N LEU A 56 17.07 -5.78 -12.22
CA LEU A 56 16.13 -5.08 -11.36
C LEU A 56 16.06 -5.80 -10.00
N THR A 57 16.32 -5.08 -8.92
CA THR A 57 16.07 -5.55 -7.55
C THR A 57 14.95 -4.73 -6.93
N SER A 58 13.88 -5.38 -6.47
CA SER A 58 12.81 -4.73 -5.69
C SER A 58 12.81 -5.30 -4.28
N PHE A 59 12.72 -4.44 -3.26
CA PHE A 59 12.74 -4.88 -1.87
C PHE A 59 11.89 -3.99 -0.96
N ASP A 60 11.35 -4.62 0.08
CA ASP A 60 10.63 -3.98 1.17
C ASP A 60 11.44 -4.14 2.46
N THR A 61 11.64 -3.04 3.19
CA THR A 61 12.19 -3.06 4.54
C THR A 61 11.18 -2.54 5.54
N PHE A 62 11.11 -3.20 6.69
CA PHE A 62 10.37 -2.74 7.85
C PHE A 62 11.38 -2.27 8.91
N GLY A 63 11.34 -1.01 9.29
CA GLY A 63 12.27 -0.41 10.25
C GLY A 63 11.56 0.35 11.37
N ARG A 64 12.35 0.93 12.30
CA ARG A 64 11.81 1.72 13.43
C ARG A 64 10.84 2.82 12.99
N THR A 65 11.15 3.46 11.87
CA THR A 65 10.38 4.58 11.30
C THR A 65 9.25 4.13 10.37
N GLY A 66 9.07 2.81 10.16
CA GLY A 66 8.01 2.23 9.35
C GLY A 66 8.51 1.51 8.10
N TRP A 67 7.67 1.48 7.07
CA TRP A 67 7.89 0.74 5.83
C TRP A 67 8.62 1.57 4.77
N THR A 68 9.51 0.92 4.03
CA THR A 68 10.13 1.45 2.81
C THR A 68 10.08 0.41 1.71
N ARG A 69 9.59 0.81 0.54
CA ARG A 69 9.64 0.02 -0.70
C ARG A 69 10.53 0.71 -1.71
N ALA A 70 11.52 -0.01 -2.24
CA ALA A 70 12.48 0.52 -3.19
C ALA A 70 12.75 -0.45 -4.34
N HIS A 71 13.10 0.13 -5.49
CA HIS A 71 13.40 -0.57 -6.72
C HIS A 71 14.71 -0.03 -7.30
N VAL A 72 15.59 -0.93 -7.75
CA VAL A 72 16.94 -0.58 -8.22
C VAL A 72 17.20 -1.28 -9.54
N LEU A 73 17.33 -0.50 -10.62
CA LEU A 73 17.91 -0.96 -11.87
C LEU A 73 19.43 -0.79 -11.81
N ASN A 74 20.17 -1.89 -11.94
CA ASN A 74 21.62 -1.94 -12.02
C ASN A 74 22.04 -2.26 -13.45
N ALA A 75 22.76 -1.33 -14.09
CA ALA A 75 23.25 -1.48 -15.46
C ALA A 75 24.78 -1.49 -15.50
N ASP A 76 25.37 -2.54 -16.05
CA ASP A 76 26.82 -2.66 -16.26
C ASP A 76 27.22 -1.96 -17.56
N LEU A 77 27.73 -0.73 -17.46
CA LEU A 77 28.12 0.09 -18.60
C LEU A 77 29.44 -0.38 -19.25
N ALA A 78 30.19 -1.26 -18.58
CA ALA A 78 31.35 -1.92 -19.19
C ALA A 78 30.95 -3.06 -20.15
N ASP A 79 29.69 -3.50 -20.10
CA ASP A 79 29.13 -4.44 -21.08
C ASP A 79 28.72 -3.67 -22.34
N ASP A 80 29.30 -4.02 -23.49
CA ASP A 80 29.00 -3.34 -24.74
C ASP A 80 27.56 -3.51 -25.22
N ARG A 81 26.83 -4.46 -24.63
CA ARG A 81 25.41 -4.70 -24.91
C ARG A 81 24.48 -3.75 -24.14
N VAL A 82 25.00 -2.97 -23.21
CA VAL A 82 24.21 -2.02 -22.42
C VAL A 82 24.44 -0.60 -22.95
N ASP A 83 23.35 0.15 -23.10
CA ASP A 83 23.39 1.56 -23.44
C ASP A 83 22.40 2.36 -22.59
N VAL A 84 22.64 3.67 -22.46
CA VAL A 84 21.85 4.60 -21.63
C VAL A 84 21.54 5.84 -22.44
N GLY A 85 20.30 6.30 -22.34
CA GLY A 85 19.85 7.50 -23.06
C GLY A 85 18.61 8.13 -22.46
N MET A 86 18.30 9.35 -22.92
CA MET A 86 17.06 10.02 -22.54
C MET A 86 15.87 9.42 -23.28
N VAL A 87 14.78 9.15 -22.55
CA VAL A 87 13.46 8.85 -23.10
C VAL A 87 12.57 10.09 -22.98
N GLY A 88 11.55 10.20 -23.83
CA GLY A 88 10.73 11.40 -23.96
C GLY A 88 10.84 12.03 -25.35
N GLY A 89 9.97 13.00 -25.61
CA GLY A 89 9.77 13.59 -26.93
C GLY A 89 10.48 14.93 -27.04
N THR A 90 9.70 15.95 -27.37
CA THR A 90 10.11 17.35 -27.21
C THR A 90 10.10 17.76 -25.73
N LEU A 91 10.77 18.85 -25.39
CA LEU A 91 11.07 19.25 -24.01
C LEU A 91 9.83 19.62 -23.17
N THR A 92 8.68 19.85 -23.81
CA THR A 92 7.40 20.23 -23.17
C THR A 92 6.27 19.21 -23.40
N GLU A 93 6.53 18.15 -24.16
CA GLU A 93 5.53 17.12 -24.44
C GLU A 93 5.55 16.06 -23.32
N THR A 94 4.43 15.87 -22.63
CA THR A 94 4.32 14.90 -21.54
C THR A 94 3.59 13.63 -21.94
N ARG A 95 4.03 12.50 -21.40
CA ARG A 95 3.39 11.18 -21.55
C ARG A 95 3.78 10.28 -20.38
N ALA A 96 3.02 9.21 -20.16
CA ALA A 96 3.40 8.18 -19.20
C ALA A 96 4.78 7.60 -19.54
N LEU A 97 5.58 7.26 -18.52
CA LEU A 97 6.94 6.77 -18.68
C LEU A 97 6.98 5.49 -19.52
N SER A 98 6.03 4.58 -19.31
CA SER A 98 5.86 3.35 -20.08
C SER A 98 5.78 3.62 -21.58
N LYS A 99 4.99 4.63 -21.98
CA LYS A 99 4.84 5.05 -23.39
C LYS A 99 6.10 5.71 -23.94
N SER A 100 6.83 6.46 -23.11
CA SER A 100 8.14 7.01 -23.49
C SER A 100 9.18 5.94 -23.73
N ALA A 101 9.27 4.97 -22.83
CA ALA A 101 10.21 3.86 -22.91
C ALA A 101 9.92 2.96 -24.12
N ASP A 102 8.66 2.53 -24.31
CA ASP A 102 8.27 1.70 -25.45
C ASP A 102 8.55 2.40 -26.79
N ALA A 103 8.20 3.68 -26.92
CA ALA A 103 8.44 4.44 -28.14
C ALA A 103 9.93 4.60 -28.46
N ALA A 104 10.79 4.64 -27.44
CA ALA A 104 12.24 4.68 -27.61
C ALA A 104 12.87 3.29 -27.81
N GLY A 105 12.14 2.20 -27.51
CA GLY A 105 12.70 0.85 -27.48
C GLY A 105 13.57 0.58 -26.25
N ALA A 106 13.37 1.31 -25.15
CA ALA A 106 14.06 1.06 -23.89
C ALA A 106 13.55 -0.24 -23.25
N VAL A 107 14.43 -1.00 -22.62
CA VAL A 107 14.06 -2.23 -21.88
C VAL A 107 13.71 -1.94 -20.43
N ALA A 108 14.12 -0.79 -19.91
CA ALA A 108 13.69 -0.24 -18.62
C ALA A 108 13.93 1.26 -18.60
N ALA A 109 13.22 2.00 -17.74
CA ALA A 109 13.44 3.42 -17.56
C ALA A 109 12.97 3.90 -16.18
N VAL A 110 13.49 5.05 -15.76
CA VAL A 110 12.93 5.87 -14.66
C VAL A 110 12.58 7.26 -15.16
N ASN A 111 11.80 8.01 -14.39
CA ASN A 111 11.55 9.44 -14.67
C ASN A 111 12.83 10.28 -14.61
N GLY A 112 12.79 11.46 -15.21
CA GLY A 112 13.95 12.32 -15.42
C GLY A 112 13.97 13.58 -14.56
N ASP A 113 14.17 14.71 -15.22
CA ASP A 113 14.33 16.02 -14.60
C ASP A 113 13.00 16.57 -14.02
N TYR A 114 13.13 17.54 -13.09
CA TYR A 114 12.05 18.44 -12.72
C TYR A 114 11.55 19.19 -13.95
N TYR A 115 10.27 19.56 -13.92
CA TYR A 115 9.64 20.28 -15.01
C TYR A 115 8.61 21.29 -14.51
N ASP A 116 8.33 22.26 -15.36
CA ASP A 116 7.42 23.38 -15.11
C ASP A 116 5.95 22.94 -15.22
N ILE A 117 5.54 22.06 -14.30
CA ILE A 117 4.30 21.25 -14.32
C ILE A 117 3.00 22.06 -14.40
N ASN A 118 3.00 23.32 -13.92
CA ASN A 118 1.81 24.16 -13.88
C ASN A 118 1.75 25.20 -15.01
N GLN A 119 2.74 25.21 -15.92
CA GLN A 119 2.82 26.19 -16.99
C GLN A 119 3.22 25.52 -18.30
N THR A 120 4.51 25.48 -18.62
CA THR A 120 4.98 25.06 -19.96
C THR A 120 5.19 23.55 -20.10
N ASN A 121 5.24 22.82 -18.97
CA ASN A 121 5.74 21.44 -18.88
C ASN A 121 7.21 21.26 -19.30
N ALA A 122 7.96 22.34 -19.50
CA ALA A 122 9.36 22.23 -19.90
C ALA A 122 10.21 21.65 -18.76
N VAL A 123 11.11 20.72 -19.08
CA VAL A 123 12.21 20.31 -18.19
C VAL A 123 13.02 21.52 -17.69
N ILE A 124 13.64 21.48 -16.51
CA ILE A 124 14.25 22.65 -15.81
C ILE A 124 15.78 22.71 -15.88
N GLY A 125 16.50 21.61 -15.72
CA GLY A 125 17.94 21.51 -15.84
C GLY A 125 18.46 21.44 -17.29
N PRO A 126 19.79 21.51 -17.50
CA PRO A 126 20.37 21.27 -18.81
C PRO A 126 20.09 19.85 -19.31
N GLU A 127 19.93 19.68 -20.62
CA GLU A 127 19.76 18.39 -21.27
C GLU A 127 20.70 18.25 -22.46
N VAL A 128 21.46 17.15 -22.46
CA VAL A 128 22.21 16.63 -23.61
C VAL A 128 21.62 15.28 -23.97
N ARG A 129 21.28 15.08 -25.23
CA ARG A 129 20.77 13.81 -25.76
C ARG A 129 21.51 13.47 -27.04
N ASP A 130 22.04 12.25 -27.11
CA ASP A 130 22.82 11.76 -28.26
C ASP A 130 23.96 12.72 -28.68
N GLY A 131 24.62 13.33 -27.68
CA GLY A 131 25.71 14.29 -27.88
C GLY A 131 25.27 15.70 -28.28
N GLN A 132 23.97 15.94 -28.47
CA GLN A 132 23.41 17.24 -28.84
C GLN A 132 22.86 17.98 -27.62
N VAL A 133 23.24 19.25 -27.49
CA VAL A 133 22.71 20.15 -26.45
C VAL A 133 21.29 20.53 -26.85
N ARG A 134 20.30 19.98 -26.14
CA ARG A 134 18.90 20.33 -26.35
C ARG A 134 18.47 21.51 -25.51
N LYS A 135 19.07 21.65 -24.33
CA LYS A 135 18.71 22.70 -23.38
C LYS A 135 19.87 23.02 -22.45
N ALA A 136 20.15 24.31 -22.25
CA ALA A 136 21.07 24.78 -21.23
C ALA A 136 20.90 26.30 -21.05
N THR A 137 21.56 26.85 -20.03
CA THR A 137 21.65 28.30 -19.81
C THR A 137 23.10 28.69 -19.55
N THR A 138 23.38 29.99 -19.58
CA THR A 138 24.68 30.55 -19.17
C THR A 138 24.87 30.59 -17.65
N GLN A 139 23.98 29.96 -16.87
CA GLN A 139 24.22 29.65 -15.46
C GLN A 139 24.80 28.22 -15.36
N PRO A 140 25.96 28.03 -14.71
CA PRO A 140 26.55 26.71 -14.57
C PRO A 140 25.64 25.84 -13.70
N ALA A 141 25.37 24.62 -14.14
CA ALA A 141 24.60 23.64 -13.38
C ALA A 141 25.30 22.29 -13.37
N THR A 142 25.17 21.57 -12.26
CA THR A 142 25.60 20.18 -12.15
C THR A 142 24.63 19.28 -12.90
N VAL A 143 25.16 18.33 -13.67
CA VAL A 143 24.39 17.32 -14.40
C VAL A 143 24.86 15.92 -14.03
N ALA A 144 23.93 14.97 -13.96
CA ALA A 144 24.25 13.56 -14.03
C ALA A 144 24.42 13.18 -15.50
N SER A 145 25.51 12.51 -15.85
CA SER A 145 25.88 12.28 -17.24
C SER A 145 26.46 10.90 -17.50
N VAL A 146 26.30 10.43 -18.74
CA VAL A 146 27.04 9.30 -19.31
C VAL A 146 27.79 9.82 -20.54
N GLY A 147 29.11 9.65 -20.55
CA GLY A 147 29.97 10.09 -21.65
C GLY A 147 29.95 9.12 -22.84
N GLU A 148 30.54 9.54 -23.96
CA GLU A 148 30.81 8.64 -25.10
C GLU A 148 31.73 7.45 -24.72
N ASP A 149 32.47 7.57 -23.63
CA ASP A 149 33.30 6.52 -23.03
C ASP A 149 32.51 5.51 -22.15
N LYS A 150 31.17 5.62 -22.11
CA LYS A 150 30.26 4.79 -21.31
C LYS A 150 30.54 4.80 -19.81
N ILE A 151 31.06 5.91 -19.30
CA ILE A 151 31.25 6.10 -17.86
C ILE A 151 30.25 7.15 -17.37
N ALA A 152 29.53 6.80 -16.30
CA ALA A 152 28.64 7.69 -15.58
C ALA A 152 29.43 8.61 -14.64
N ARG A 153 29.08 9.90 -14.58
CA ARG A 153 29.73 10.90 -13.71
C ARG A 153 28.87 12.13 -13.49
N LEU A 154 29.18 12.87 -12.43
CA LEU A 154 28.80 14.28 -12.31
C LEU A 154 29.68 15.13 -13.23
N ALA A 155 29.08 16.12 -13.86
CA ALA A 155 29.79 17.14 -14.62
C ALA A 155 29.10 18.50 -14.44
N SER A 156 29.79 19.59 -14.78
CA SER A 156 29.17 20.90 -14.98
C SER A 156 28.76 21.09 -16.43
N ALA A 157 27.66 21.80 -16.64
CA ALA A 157 27.12 22.17 -17.94
C ALA A 157 26.83 23.68 -17.96
N LEU A 158 27.42 24.37 -18.93
CA LEU A 158 27.23 25.79 -19.17
C LEU A 158 27.03 26.04 -20.67
N LEU A 159 25.97 26.74 -21.05
CA LEU A 159 25.70 27.08 -22.44
C LEU A 159 26.77 28.04 -22.98
N GLU A 160 27.32 27.70 -24.15
CA GLU A 160 28.15 28.59 -24.96
C GLU A 160 27.58 28.59 -26.37
N SER A 161 26.67 29.50 -26.64
CA SER A 161 25.93 29.53 -27.91
C SER A 161 25.76 30.95 -28.43
N THR A 162 25.68 31.08 -29.76
CA THR A 162 25.55 32.36 -30.45
C THR A 162 24.54 32.21 -31.57
N VAL A 163 23.62 33.17 -31.69
CA VAL A 163 22.73 33.30 -32.84
C VAL A 163 23.15 34.50 -33.66
N THR A 164 23.41 34.27 -34.95
CA THR A 164 23.77 35.32 -35.91
C THR A 164 22.51 35.71 -36.67
N VAL A 165 22.08 36.96 -36.59
CA VAL A 165 20.90 37.50 -37.28
C VAL A 165 21.34 38.61 -38.23
N GLY A 166 21.08 38.45 -39.53
CA GLY A 166 21.48 39.46 -40.53
C GLY A 166 22.99 39.73 -40.57
N GLY A 167 23.81 38.75 -40.18
CA GLY A 167 25.27 38.87 -40.07
C GLY A 167 25.79 39.48 -38.74
N THR A 168 24.91 39.77 -37.78
CA THR A 168 25.28 40.27 -36.44
C THR A 168 25.16 39.16 -35.40
N ASP A 169 26.20 38.96 -34.61
CA ASP A 169 26.24 37.93 -33.57
C ASP A 169 25.57 38.41 -32.28
N HIS A 170 24.73 37.54 -31.71
CA HIS A 170 24.08 37.73 -30.43
C HIS A 170 24.36 36.53 -29.51
N PRO A 171 24.99 36.74 -28.33
CA PRO A 171 25.17 35.69 -27.35
C PRO A 171 23.82 35.16 -26.84
N VAL A 172 23.66 33.84 -26.83
CA VAL A 172 22.45 33.18 -26.34
C VAL A 172 22.60 32.87 -24.86
N ALA A 173 21.71 33.42 -24.03
CA ALA A 173 21.71 33.20 -22.59
C ALA A 173 20.92 31.96 -22.16
N SER A 174 19.88 31.60 -22.92
CA SER A 174 19.12 30.38 -22.69
C SER A 174 18.70 29.71 -24.00
N LEU A 175 18.84 28.39 -24.06
CA LEU A 175 18.40 27.55 -25.17
C LEU A 175 17.29 26.64 -24.66
N ASN A 176 16.10 26.72 -25.27
CA ASN A 176 14.90 25.93 -24.92
C ASN A 176 14.59 25.93 -23.41
N SER A 177 14.77 27.06 -22.73
CA SER A 177 14.54 27.16 -21.29
C SER A 177 13.17 27.72 -20.97
N ALA A 178 12.58 27.27 -19.86
CA ALA A 178 11.39 27.87 -19.24
C ALA A 178 11.71 29.24 -18.57
N SER A 179 12.73 29.94 -19.05
CA SER A 179 13.18 31.21 -18.52
C SER A 179 13.67 32.12 -19.64
N LEU A 180 13.26 33.39 -19.56
CA LEU A 180 13.66 34.47 -20.45
C LEU A 180 14.46 35.50 -19.62
N PRO A 181 15.79 35.36 -19.49
CA PRO A 181 16.59 36.25 -18.67
C PRO A 181 16.49 37.71 -19.14
N ALA A 182 16.44 38.64 -18.18
CA ALA A 182 16.39 40.07 -18.50
C ALA A 182 17.67 40.52 -19.22
N ASN A 183 17.52 41.45 -20.18
CA ASN A 183 18.63 42.03 -20.96
C ASN A 183 19.43 41.01 -21.79
N ALA A 184 18.81 39.91 -22.21
CA ALA A 184 19.48 38.82 -22.91
C ALA A 184 18.67 38.26 -24.08
N VAL A 185 19.34 37.48 -24.92
CA VAL A 185 18.73 36.71 -26.02
C VAL A 185 18.51 35.27 -25.59
N SER A 186 17.31 34.76 -25.83
CA SER A 186 16.91 33.37 -25.63
C SER A 186 16.50 32.76 -26.96
N VAL A 187 16.79 31.47 -27.18
CA VAL A 187 16.45 30.77 -28.42
C VAL A 187 15.62 29.53 -28.13
N PHE A 188 14.53 29.36 -28.86
CA PHE A 188 13.73 28.15 -28.88
C PHE A 188 13.87 27.47 -30.23
N THR A 189 14.21 26.18 -30.24
CA THR A 189 14.26 25.34 -31.45
C THR A 189 13.00 24.48 -31.53
N ASP A 190 12.82 23.74 -32.62
CA ASP A 190 11.71 22.78 -32.76
C ASP A 190 11.65 21.71 -31.64
N GLN A 191 12.77 21.48 -30.93
CA GLN A 191 12.83 20.63 -29.74
C GLN A 191 12.01 21.16 -28.55
N TRP A 192 11.57 22.42 -28.55
CA TRP A 192 10.76 23.00 -27.48
C TRP A 192 9.45 22.23 -27.30
N GLY A 193 8.75 21.90 -28.39
CA GLY A 193 7.48 21.18 -28.33
C GLY A 193 6.24 22.08 -28.17
N PRO A 194 5.11 21.50 -27.69
CA PRO A 194 3.80 22.18 -27.66
C PRO A 194 3.63 23.24 -26.56
N GLY A 195 4.57 23.36 -25.61
CA GLY A 195 4.46 24.30 -24.49
C GLY A 195 4.31 25.76 -24.94
N LEU A 196 3.44 26.51 -24.29
CA LEU A 196 3.18 27.90 -24.64
C LEU A 196 4.25 28.83 -24.05
N ARG A 197 5.09 29.42 -24.90
CA ARG A 197 6.13 30.38 -24.48
C ARG A 197 5.57 31.63 -23.80
N THR A 198 4.31 31.98 -24.09
CA THR A 198 3.60 33.10 -23.46
C THR A 198 3.38 32.93 -21.96
N LEU A 199 3.50 31.72 -21.42
CA LEU A 199 3.42 31.45 -19.99
C LEU A 199 4.73 31.74 -19.25
N ILE A 200 5.83 32.00 -19.98
CA ILE A 200 7.12 32.33 -19.40
C ILE A 200 7.12 33.82 -19.01
N GLY A 201 7.28 34.11 -17.72
CA GLY A 201 7.42 35.47 -17.21
C GLY A 201 8.68 36.15 -17.77
N HIS A 202 8.55 37.40 -18.21
CA HIS A 202 9.64 38.16 -18.82
C HIS A 202 9.50 39.67 -18.57
N ALA A 203 10.62 40.39 -18.65
CA ALA A 203 10.63 41.85 -18.62
C ALA A 203 10.26 42.44 -19.99
N THR A 204 9.95 43.74 -20.02
CA THR A 204 9.72 44.50 -21.26
C THR A 204 10.82 45.56 -21.45
N PRO A 205 11.08 46.04 -22.68
CA PRO A 205 10.49 45.61 -23.96
C PRO A 205 10.96 44.20 -24.40
N VAL A 206 10.29 43.62 -25.40
CA VAL A 206 10.67 42.34 -26.00
C VAL A 206 10.66 42.42 -27.53
N THR A 207 11.48 41.61 -28.18
CA THR A 207 11.41 41.37 -29.61
C THR A 207 11.51 39.87 -29.88
N GLU A 208 10.54 39.31 -30.60
CA GLU A 208 10.51 37.92 -31.02
C GLU A 208 10.70 37.84 -32.53
N LEU A 209 11.67 37.04 -32.97
CA LEU A 209 11.88 36.68 -34.37
C LEU A 209 11.41 35.25 -34.60
N VAL A 210 10.49 35.04 -35.54
CA VAL A 210 10.15 33.70 -36.02
C VAL A 210 11.02 33.39 -37.23
N VAL A 211 11.72 32.26 -37.19
CA VAL A 211 12.69 31.85 -38.22
C VAL A 211 12.29 30.51 -38.79
N SER A 212 12.17 30.43 -40.11
CA SER A 212 11.85 29.21 -40.85
C SER A 212 12.71 29.14 -42.11
N GLY A 213 13.25 27.97 -42.43
CA GLY A 213 14.16 27.81 -43.58
C GLY A 213 15.44 28.63 -43.47
N GLY A 214 15.91 28.94 -42.26
CA GLY A 214 17.13 29.72 -42.02
C GLY A 214 17.00 31.23 -42.23
N VAL A 215 15.78 31.75 -42.41
CA VAL A 215 15.52 33.20 -42.56
C VAL A 215 14.42 33.68 -41.63
N VAL A 216 14.45 34.96 -41.25
CA VAL A 216 13.37 35.60 -40.48
C VAL A 216 12.09 35.63 -41.33
N THR A 217 10.99 35.11 -40.79
CA THR A 217 9.65 35.16 -41.40
C THR A 217 8.71 36.15 -40.72
N ALA A 218 8.91 36.43 -39.42
CA ALA A 218 8.15 37.43 -38.68
C ALA A 218 9.01 38.10 -37.60
N VAL A 219 8.66 39.36 -37.28
CA VAL A 219 9.25 40.17 -36.20
C VAL A 219 8.10 40.71 -35.37
N ASN A 220 8.06 40.35 -34.09
CA ASN A 220 7.00 40.74 -33.15
C ASN A 220 7.60 41.52 -31.97
N ASP A 221 6.81 42.43 -31.40
CA ASP A 221 7.16 43.22 -30.20
C ASP A 221 6.64 42.58 -28.90
N THR A 222 6.08 41.37 -29.01
CA THR A 222 5.54 40.55 -27.93
C THR A 222 5.93 39.09 -28.14
N VAL A 223 6.01 38.30 -27.07
CA VAL A 223 6.12 36.84 -27.18
C VAL A 223 4.77 36.30 -27.67
N THR A 224 4.76 35.55 -28.76
CA THR A 224 3.51 35.09 -29.38
C THR A 224 3.21 33.62 -29.05
N THR A 225 1.98 33.19 -29.33
CA THR A 225 1.57 31.79 -29.26
C THR A 225 2.02 30.98 -30.49
N THR A 226 2.76 31.59 -31.43
CA THR A 226 3.24 30.91 -32.64
C THR A 226 4.10 29.71 -32.26
N PRO A 227 3.80 28.48 -32.68
CA PRO A 227 4.68 27.34 -32.43
C PRO A 227 6.08 27.58 -33.01
N VAL A 228 7.12 26.94 -32.45
CA VAL A 228 8.42 26.97 -33.12
C VAL A 228 8.28 26.21 -34.45
N PRO A 229 8.64 26.81 -35.61
CA PRO A 229 8.54 26.12 -36.89
C PRO A 229 9.39 24.84 -36.91
N ALA A 230 8.92 23.79 -37.60
CA ALA A 230 9.68 22.54 -37.75
C ALA A 230 11.04 22.82 -38.44
N GLY A 231 12.15 22.35 -37.85
CA GLY A 231 13.52 22.67 -38.30
C GLY A 231 13.89 24.15 -38.21
N GLY A 232 13.04 24.99 -37.61
CA GLY A 232 13.23 26.42 -37.43
C GLY A 232 13.56 26.79 -35.98
N LEU A 233 13.52 28.10 -35.71
CA LEU A 233 13.78 28.62 -34.38
C LEU A 233 12.96 29.89 -34.11
N VAL A 234 12.85 30.24 -32.83
CA VAL A 234 12.31 31.51 -32.35
C VAL A 234 13.39 32.18 -31.50
N VAL A 235 13.79 33.40 -31.87
CA VAL A 235 14.77 34.20 -31.12
C VAL A 235 14.02 35.26 -30.33
N VAL A 236 14.23 35.33 -29.02
CA VAL A 236 13.58 36.31 -28.14
C VAL A 236 14.63 37.16 -27.47
N GLY A 237 14.64 38.46 -27.75
CA GLY A 237 15.46 39.45 -27.04
C GLY A 237 14.61 40.19 -26.02
N VAL A 238 15.06 40.22 -24.77
CA VAL A 238 14.36 40.89 -23.66
C VAL A 238 15.15 42.08 -23.16
N GLY A 239 14.47 43.17 -22.78
CA GLY A 239 15.08 44.38 -22.24
C GLY A 239 16.07 45.02 -23.23
N ASN A 240 17.31 45.25 -22.80
CA ASN A 240 18.35 45.84 -23.65
C ASN A 240 18.69 45.00 -24.90
N ALA A 241 18.36 43.69 -24.90
CA ALA A 241 18.58 42.82 -26.04
C ALA A 241 17.45 42.88 -27.10
N ALA A 242 16.31 43.51 -26.80
CA ALA A 242 15.19 43.62 -27.73
C ALA A 242 15.52 44.55 -28.92
N ALA A 243 16.02 45.76 -28.64
CA ALA A 243 16.25 46.77 -29.67
C ALA A 243 17.24 46.34 -30.78
N PRO A 244 18.36 45.65 -30.50
CA PRO A 244 19.22 45.09 -31.55
C PRO A 244 18.48 44.11 -32.47
N LEU A 245 17.65 43.21 -31.93
CA LEU A 245 16.88 42.26 -32.73
C LEU A 245 15.76 42.92 -33.53
N ALA A 246 15.20 44.02 -33.04
CA ALA A 246 14.15 44.77 -33.74
C ALA A 246 14.62 45.39 -35.07
N THR A 247 15.93 45.41 -35.31
CA THR A 247 16.51 45.87 -36.59
C THR A 247 16.41 44.82 -37.71
N ALA A 248 16.15 43.56 -37.36
CA ALA A 248 16.00 42.47 -38.31
C ALA A 248 14.76 42.64 -39.21
N LYS A 249 14.84 42.13 -40.43
CA LYS A 249 13.78 42.18 -41.44
C LYS A 249 13.45 40.77 -41.92
N THR A 250 12.20 40.58 -42.34
CA THR A 250 11.81 39.36 -43.05
C THR A 250 12.76 39.11 -44.23
N GLY A 251 13.31 37.90 -44.30
CA GLY A 251 14.31 37.48 -45.28
C GLY A 251 15.76 37.53 -44.80
N ASP A 252 16.06 38.16 -43.65
CA ASP A 252 17.41 38.16 -43.09
C ASP A 252 17.85 36.74 -42.71
N PRO A 253 19.09 36.32 -43.03
CA PRO A 253 19.60 35.01 -42.69
C PRO A 253 19.83 34.89 -41.18
N VAL A 254 19.51 33.72 -40.63
CA VAL A 254 19.71 33.38 -39.22
C VAL A 254 20.43 32.05 -39.08
N THR A 255 21.51 32.03 -38.29
CA THR A 255 22.26 30.80 -37.98
C THR A 255 22.46 30.68 -36.48
N LEU A 256 22.22 29.50 -35.91
CA LEU A 256 22.48 29.19 -34.50
C LEU A 256 23.69 28.27 -34.41
N THR A 257 24.71 28.69 -33.65
CA THR A 257 25.81 27.82 -33.24
C THR A 257 25.59 27.42 -31.79
N THR A 258 25.46 26.12 -31.55
CA THR A 258 25.21 25.56 -30.22
C THR A 258 26.47 24.91 -29.66
N GLY A 259 26.79 25.21 -28.41
CA GLY A 259 27.93 24.65 -27.68
C GLY A 259 27.67 24.56 -26.18
N LEU A 260 28.45 23.72 -25.51
CA LEU A 260 28.40 23.50 -24.08
C LEU A 260 29.82 23.43 -23.52
N ARG A 261 30.11 24.25 -22.52
CA ARG A 261 31.31 24.11 -21.72
C ARG A 261 31.04 23.18 -20.54
N THR A 262 31.94 22.22 -20.36
CA THR A 262 31.87 21.19 -19.33
C THR A 262 33.26 20.87 -18.80
N ASP A 263 33.33 20.44 -17.54
CA ASP A 263 34.53 19.91 -16.89
C ASP A 263 34.72 18.40 -17.07
N SER A 264 33.78 17.73 -17.76
CA SER A 264 33.86 16.30 -18.04
C SER A 264 35.11 15.96 -18.85
N SER A 265 35.77 14.86 -18.47
CA SER A 265 36.93 14.33 -19.19
C SER A 265 36.60 13.72 -20.56
N ALA A 266 35.32 13.48 -20.83
CA ALA A 266 34.81 12.94 -22.08
C ALA A 266 33.60 13.74 -22.58
N LYS A 267 33.35 13.72 -23.89
CA LYS A 267 32.14 14.33 -24.47
C LYS A 267 30.91 13.69 -23.85
N LEU A 268 29.96 14.54 -23.45
CA LEU A 268 28.70 14.09 -22.87
C LEU A 268 27.82 13.53 -23.99
N ARG A 269 27.38 12.28 -23.86
CA ARG A 269 26.41 11.68 -24.78
C ARG A 269 25.00 11.90 -24.26
N THR A 270 24.79 11.62 -22.99
CA THR A 270 23.54 11.89 -22.27
C THR A 270 23.85 12.66 -21.01
N ALA A 271 23.11 13.74 -20.76
CA ALA A 271 23.21 14.48 -19.50
C ALA A 271 21.86 15.08 -19.14
N LEU A 272 21.53 15.07 -17.85
CA LEU A 272 20.39 15.77 -17.29
C LEU A 272 20.81 16.52 -16.03
N GLY A 273 20.46 17.81 -15.96
CA GLY A 273 20.38 18.53 -14.70
C GLY A 273 19.04 18.26 -14.06
N SER A 274 18.99 18.18 -12.73
CA SER A 274 17.75 17.95 -11.99
C SER A 274 17.84 18.53 -10.59
N GLY A 275 18.15 17.72 -9.58
CA GLY A 275 18.12 18.13 -8.19
C GLY A 275 19.49 18.37 -7.57
N ALA A 276 19.69 17.74 -6.42
CA ALA A 276 20.89 17.87 -5.62
C ALA A 276 21.82 16.66 -5.79
N VAL A 277 23.11 16.89 -5.60
CA VAL A 277 24.07 15.80 -5.37
C VAL A 277 23.75 15.18 -4.02
N LEU A 278 23.58 13.85 -3.97
CA LEU A 278 23.22 13.10 -2.77
C LEU A 278 24.41 12.36 -2.18
N VAL A 279 25.30 11.87 -3.03
CA VAL A 279 26.48 11.10 -2.62
C VAL A 279 27.69 11.65 -3.37
N ARG A 280 28.81 11.77 -2.67
CA ARG A 280 30.11 12.12 -3.23
C ARG A 280 31.20 11.34 -2.51
N ASP A 281 32.15 10.78 -3.28
CA ASP A 281 33.26 9.97 -2.76
C ASP A 281 32.81 8.83 -1.82
N GLY A 282 31.67 8.20 -2.14
CA GLY A 282 31.05 7.13 -1.36
C GLY A 282 30.40 7.59 -0.05
N GLN A 283 30.28 8.90 0.19
CA GLN A 283 29.71 9.48 1.40
C GLN A 283 28.40 10.21 1.09
N ALA A 284 27.39 9.98 1.94
CA ALA A 284 26.13 10.71 1.88
C ALA A 284 26.34 12.18 2.26
N ILE A 285 25.78 13.09 1.46
CA ILE A 285 25.71 14.51 1.79
C ILE A 285 24.59 14.71 2.81
N ASP A 286 24.88 15.48 3.86
CA ASP A 286 23.93 15.87 4.90
C ASP A 286 23.22 17.17 4.49
N PHE A 287 21.90 17.16 4.53
CA PHE A 287 21.08 18.30 4.14
C PHE A 287 20.56 19.05 5.38
N PRO A 288 20.59 20.39 5.39
CA PRO A 288 20.10 21.15 6.53
C PRO A 288 18.56 21.04 6.66
N PRO A 289 18.01 20.97 7.89
CA PRO A 289 16.57 20.75 8.19
C PRO A 289 15.57 21.82 7.71
N SER A 290 15.98 22.78 6.88
CA SER A 290 15.21 23.96 6.50
C SER A 290 14.92 24.05 5.00
N THR A 291 15.23 23.00 4.23
CA THR A 291 15.12 23.02 2.76
C THR A 291 13.85 22.39 2.20
N GLY A 292 12.94 21.90 3.06
CA GLY A 292 11.74 21.17 2.64
C GLY A 292 12.03 19.74 2.14
N ASN A 293 13.27 19.28 2.32
CA ASN A 293 13.79 17.99 1.87
C ASN A 293 13.75 16.90 2.95
N ASP A 294 13.36 17.26 4.18
CA ASP A 294 13.35 16.38 5.36
C ASP A 294 12.10 15.50 5.42
N ALA A 295 11.02 15.90 4.73
CA ALA A 295 9.79 15.14 4.69
C ALA A 295 9.95 13.88 3.83
N PRO A 296 9.51 12.70 4.32
CA PRO A 296 9.38 11.50 3.50
C PRO A 296 8.48 11.74 2.29
N LYS A 297 8.99 11.41 1.10
CA LYS A 297 8.25 11.48 -0.18
C LYS A 297 8.70 10.33 -1.08
N PRO A 298 7.91 9.95 -2.11
CA PRO A 298 8.44 9.15 -3.20
C PRO A 298 9.66 9.83 -3.82
N ARG A 299 10.69 9.06 -4.19
CA ARG A 299 11.96 9.58 -4.72
C ARG A 299 12.40 8.80 -5.94
N THR A 300 13.09 9.50 -6.83
CA THR A 300 13.91 8.89 -7.89
C THR A 300 15.32 9.45 -7.81
N ALA A 301 16.32 8.60 -7.96
CA ALA A 301 17.71 8.99 -7.97
C ALA A 301 18.50 8.21 -9.02
N ILE A 302 19.57 8.85 -9.51
CA ILE A 302 20.57 8.25 -10.38
C ILE A 302 21.90 8.23 -9.63
N GLY A 303 22.56 7.09 -9.56
CA GLY A 303 23.87 6.96 -8.95
C GLY A 303 24.74 6.00 -9.72
N TRP A 304 26.00 5.91 -9.36
CA TRP A 304 26.90 4.95 -9.97
C TRP A 304 27.97 4.49 -9.01
N ARG A 305 28.58 3.37 -9.34
CA ARG A 305 29.63 2.73 -8.58
C ARG A 305 30.72 2.20 -9.49
N ASP A 306 31.79 1.72 -8.87
CA ASP A 306 32.96 1.16 -9.54
C ASP A 306 33.57 2.19 -10.51
N GLY A 307 33.64 3.45 -10.08
CA GLY A 307 34.17 4.56 -10.87
C GLY A 307 33.31 4.92 -12.09
N GLY A 308 31.99 4.74 -11.98
CA GLY A 308 31.04 5.10 -13.04
C GLY A 308 30.78 3.99 -14.07
N ARG A 309 31.33 2.79 -13.87
CA ARG A 309 31.11 1.63 -14.75
C ARG A 309 29.79 0.91 -14.51
N ARG A 310 29.15 1.14 -13.36
CA ARG A 310 27.82 0.60 -13.06
C ARG A 310 26.87 1.71 -12.69
N LEU A 311 25.78 1.82 -13.44
CA LEU A 311 24.73 2.79 -13.20
C LEU A 311 23.63 2.17 -12.32
N LEU A 312 23.13 2.95 -11.38
CA LEU A 312 22.00 2.65 -10.52
C LEU A 312 20.88 3.67 -10.81
N LEU A 313 19.72 3.19 -11.22
CA LEU A 313 18.49 3.99 -11.27
C LEU A 313 17.58 3.47 -10.16
N VAL A 314 17.28 4.33 -9.19
CA VAL A 314 16.61 3.96 -7.95
C VAL A 314 15.29 4.70 -7.83
N THR A 315 14.20 3.98 -7.59
CA THR A 315 12.92 4.58 -7.17
C THR A 315 12.53 4.10 -5.79
N VAL A 316 11.88 4.98 -5.04
CA VAL A 316 11.32 4.72 -3.72
C VAL A 316 9.86 5.12 -3.77
N ASP A 317 8.98 4.18 -3.45
CA ASP A 317 7.54 4.45 -3.41
C ASP A 317 7.17 5.32 -2.21
N GLY A 318 6.11 6.10 -2.36
CA GLY A 318 5.50 6.85 -1.25
C GLY A 318 3.97 6.82 -1.32
N SER A 319 3.36 6.38 -0.23
CA SER A 319 1.92 6.32 -0.02
C SER A 319 1.62 6.22 1.49
N ALA A 320 0.58 6.91 1.94
CA ALA A 320 0.14 6.87 3.33
C ALA A 320 -0.13 5.45 3.86
N ASN A 321 -0.44 4.50 2.97
CA ASN A 321 -0.87 3.16 3.34
C ASN A 321 0.26 2.11 3.32
N PHE A 322 1.46 2.44 2.83
CA PHE A 322 2.46 1.38 2.59
C PHE A 322 3.94 1.70 2.54
N SER A 323 4.32 2.95 2.31
CA SER A 323 5.72 3.40 2.33
C SER A 323 5.68 4.89 2.55
N ALA A 324 6.31 5.42 3.60
CA ALA A 324 6.30 6.86 3.81
C ALA A 324 7.07 7.62 2.70
N GLY A 325 7.87 6.89 1.91
CA GLY A 325 8.93 7.48 1.11
C GLY A 325 10.15 7.77 1.98
N LEU A 326 11.10 8.54 1.46
CA LEU A 326 12.33 8.90 2.18
C LEU A 326 12.61 10.40 2.10
N SER A 327 13.31 10.93 3.10
CA SER A 327 13.94 12.25 3.02
C SER A 327 15.14 12.24 2.05
N PHE A 328 15.73 13.40 1.78
CA PHE A 328 16.98 13.45 1.00
C PHE A 328 18.13 12.71 1.70
N ASP A 329 18.31 12.90 3.01
CA ASP A 329 19.36 12.23 3.79
C ASP A 329 19.18 10.73 3.82
N GLU A 330 17.95 10.27 3.98
CA GLU A 330 17.63 8.84 3.97
C GLU A 330 17.87 8.23 2.58
N THR A 331 17.55 8.97 1.52
CA THR A 331 17.83 8.56 0.13
C THR A 331 19.34 8.49 -0.14
N ALA A 332 20.10 9.49 0.30
CA ALA A 332 21.56 9.50 0.21
C ALA A 332 22.19 8.31 0.96
N LYS A 333 21.73 8.06 2.20
CA LYS A 333 22.17 6.90 2.99
C LYS A 333 21.79 5.57 2.33
N LEU A 334 20.62 5.48 1.68
CA LEU A 334 20.22 4.30 0.91
C LEU A 334 21.19 4.08 -0.27
N LEU A 335 21.48 5.13 -1.06
CA LEU A 335 22.38 5.04 -2.21
C LEU A 335 23.79 4.59 -1.82
N VAL A 336 24.31 5.06 -0.68
CA VAL A 336 25.58 4.56 -0.12
C VAL A 336 25.50 3.07 0.22
N ARG A 337 24.40 2.59 0.83
CA ARG A 337 24.22 1.15 1.12
C ARG A 337 24.06 0.28 -0.13
N LEU A 338 23.54 0.85 -1.22
CA LEU A 338 23.54 0.23 -2.55
C LEU A 338 24.93 0.26 -3.23
N GLY A 339 25.87 1.00 -2.63
CA GLY A 339 27.28 1.07 -3.00
C GLY A 339 27.62 2.19 -3.98
N ALA A 340 26.81 3.24 -4.08
CA ALA A 340 27.09 4.38 -4.95
C ALA A 340 28.32 5.16 -4.49
N ASP A 341 29.24 5.45 -5.43
CA ASP A 341 30.39 6.36 -5.24
C ASP A 341 29.94 7.83 -5.37
N GLU A 342 29.04 8.10 -6.31
CA GLU A 342 28.35 9.37 -6.44
C GLU A 342 26.90 9.14 -6.83
N ALA A 343 26.02 10.08 -6.48
CA ALA A 343 24.62 10.03 -6.85
C ALA A 343 23.97 11.41 -6.87
N PHE A 344 22.87 11.50 -7.61
CA PHE A 344 22.16 12.73 -7.93
C PHE A 344 20.65 12.49 -7.87
N MET A 345 19.92 13.44 -7.29
CA MET A 345 18.47 13.39 -7.17
C MET A 345 17.81 13.73 -8.51
N LEU A 346 16.79 12.94 -8.88
CA LEU A 346 15.89 13.21 -9.99
C LEU A 346 14.55 13.74 -9.47
N ASP A 347 13.59 14.05 -10.36
CA ASP A 347 12.26 14.47 -9.90
C ASP A 347 11.60 13.37 -9.05
N GLY A 348 10.85 13.77 -8.04
CA GLY A 348 10.25 12.88 -7.04
C GLY A 348 8.73 13.04 -6.95
N GLY A 349 8.16 12.62 -5.83
CA GLY A 349 6.70 12.68 -5.62
C GLY A 349 5.95 11.86 -6.67
N GLY A 350 4.81 12.35 -7.15
CA GLY A 350 4.00 11.66 -8.17
C GLY A 350 4.68 11.45 -9.53
N SER A 351 5.83 12.07 -9.77
CA SER A 351 6.66 11.78 -10.94
C SER A 351 7.51 10.51 -10.78
N SER A 352 7.69 10.00 -9.55
CA SER A 352 8.56 8.84 -9.28
C SER A 352 7.98 7.58 -9.90
N ASP A 353 8.66 7.08 -10.93
CA ASP A 353 8.17 5.99 -11.76
C ASP A 353 9.33 5.13 -12.29
N LEU A 354 9.14 3.81 -12.29
CA LEU A 354 10.06 2.84 -12.83
C LEU A 354 9.28 1.83 -13.66
N VAL A 355 9.69 1.71 -14.92
CA VAL A 355 9.16 0.72 -15.86
C VAL A 355 10.27 -0.23 -16.27
N ALA A 356 9.94 -1.51 -16.42
CA ALA A 356 10.88 -2.50 -16.91
C ALA A 356 10.19 -3.59 -17.71
N ARG A 357 10.86 -4.05 -18.76
CA ARG A 357 10.41 -5.18 -19.56
C ARG A 357 10.60 -6.45 -18.78
N THR A 358 9.60 -7.31 -18.89
CA THR A 358 9.67 -8.66 -18.38
C THR A 358 10.14 -9.60 -19.50
N PRO A 359 10.99 -10.61 -19.23
CA PRO A 359 11.43 -11.56 -20.25
C PRO A 359 10.30 -12.10 -21.14
N GLY A 360 10.46 -11.93 -22.46
CA GLY A 360 9.50 -12.36 -23.46
C GLY A 360 8.31 -11.42 -23.71
N ASP A 361 8.18 -10.31 -22.97
CA ASP A 361 7.17 -9.28 -23.25
C ASP A 361 7.63 -8.31 -24.34
N ALA A 362 6.68 -7.74 -25.08
CA ALA A 362 6.97 -6.80 -26.17
C ALA A 362 7.31 -5.39 -25.69
N GLY A 363 6.75 -4.96 -24.56
CA GLY A 363 6.93 -3.63 -23.99
C GLY A 363 7.25 -3.68 -22.51
N VAL A 364 7.49 -2.50 -21.93
CA VAL A 364 7.72 -2.34 -20.49
C VAL A 364 6.40 -2.28 -19.72
N SER A 365 6.45 -2.63 -18.44
CA SER A 365 5.36 -2.43 -17.48
C SER A 365 5.85 -1.64 -16.26
N VAL A 366 4.94 -0.90 -15.63
CA VAL A 366 5.19 -0.25 -14.34
C VAL A 366 5.58 -1.30 -13.30
N VAL A 367 6.64 -1.02 -12.55
CA VAL A 367 7.19 -1.90 -11.51
C VAL A 367 6.83 -1.39 -10.12
N ASN A 368 6.96 -0.08 -9.92
CA ASN A 368 6.74 0.57 -8.64
C ASN A 368 5.25 0.92 -8.47
N THR A 369 4.90 1.60 -7.37
CA THR A 369 3.52 2.05 -7.13
C THR A 369 3.45 3.59 -7.20
N PRO A 370 3.07 4.17 -8.35
CA PRO A 370 2.96 5.62 -8.50
C PRO A 370 2.04 6.26 -7.44
N SER A 371 2.51 7.33 -6.80
CA SER A 371 1.79 7.92 -5.66
C SER A 371 0.49 8.63 -6.02
N ASP A 372 0.28 8.95 -7.30
CA ASP A 372 -0.93 9.60 -7.81
C ASP A 372 -2.04 8.58 -8.16
N GLY A 373 -1.82 7.28 -7.90
CA GLY A 373 -2.73 6.18 -8.25
C GLY A 373 -2.52 5.62 -9.67
N GLY A 374 -1.63 6.22 -10.45
CA GLY A 374 -1.21 5.79 -11.79
C GLY A 374 -0.03 6.61 -12.30
N GLU A 375 0.53 6.24 -13.47
CA GLU A 375 1.66 6.96 -14.08
C GLU A 375 1.29 8.43 -14.34
N ARG A 376 2.10 9.36 -13.82
CA ARG A 376 1.98 10.79 -14.16
C ARG A 376 2.56 11.04 -15.55
N PRO A 377 1.90 11.83 -16.41
CA PRO A 377 2.52 12.30 -17.64
C PRO A 377 3.71 13.22 -17.35
N ILE A 378 4.90 12.84 -17.83
CA ILE A 378 6.17 13.55 -17.63
C ILE A 378 6.88 13.82 -18.97
N PRO A 379 7.72 14.85 -19.06
CA PRO A 379 8.35 15.24 -20.34
C PRO A 379 9.61 14.44 -20.68
N SER A 380 10.31 13.88 -19.67
CA SER A 380 11.58 13.19 -19.85
C SER A 380 11.78 12.03 -18.86
N GLY A 381 12.68 11.13 -19.22
CA GLY A 381 13.15 10.03 -18.39
C GLY A 381 14.54 9.55 -18.78
N VAL A 382 15.12 8.66 -17.96
CA VAL A 382 16.38 7.98 -18.26
C VAL A 382 16.08 6.53 -18.59
N GLY A 383 16.37 6.12 -19.82
CA GLY A 383 16.15 4.77 -20.34
C GLY A 383 17.44 3.95 -20.40
N LEU A 384 17.28 2.66 -20.15
CA LEU A 384 18.27 1.62 -20.38
C LEU A 384 17.91 0.84 -21.64
N PHE A 385 18.91 0.60 -22.49
CA PHE A 385 18.76 -0.08 -23.75
C PHE A 385 19.67 -1.31 -23.76
N ALA A 386 19.16 -2.39 -24.34
CA ALA A 386 19.91 -3.60 -24.58
C ALA A 386 20.25 -3.71 -26.06
N ALA A 387 21.42 -4.28 -26.37
CA ALA A 387 21.76 -4.64 -27.73
C ALA A 387 20.69 -5.55 -28.32
N LYS A 388 20.40 -5.33 -29.61
CA LYS A 388 19.46 -6.15 -30.35
C LYS A 388 19.93 -7.60 -30.33
N GLY A 389 19.11 -8.49 -29.78
CA GLY A 389 19.36 -9.92 -29.80
C GLY A 389 19.20 -10.55 -31.18
N SER A 390 19.59 -11.80 -31.28
CA SER A 390 19.57 -12.61 -32.49
C SER A 390 18.15 -12.84 -33.04
N GLY A 391 17.11 -12.65 -32.20
CA GLY A 391 15.74 -13.08 -32.51
C GLY A 391 15.58 -14.61 -32.55
N ALA A 392 16.61 -15.38 -32.17
CA ALA A 392 16.53 -16.82 -32.08
C ALA A 392 16.04 -17.23 -30.68
N LEU A 393 15.07 -18.14 -30.63
CA LEU A 393 14.50 -18.60 -29.37
C LEU A 393 15.58 -19.28 -28.50
N LYS A 394 15.88 -18.67 -27.36
CA LYS A 394 16.89 -19.09 -26.39
C LYS A 394 16.25 -19.71 -25.15
N GLY A 395 15.20 -19.09 -24.62
CA GLY A 395 14.53 -19.51 -23.40
C GLY A 395 13.04 -19.21 -23.40
N ILE A 396 12.36 -19.65 -22.34
CA ILE A 396 10.93 -19.46 -22.14
C ILE A 396 10.70 -18.90 -20.74
N ALA A 397 9.98 -17.79 -20.62
CA ALA A 397 9.48 -17.29 -19.35
C ALA A 397 8.14 -17.98 -19.05
N VAL A 398 8.15 -18.92 -18.12
CA VAL A 398 6.93 -19.57 -17.62
C VAL A 398 6.34 -18.73 -16.51
N ARG A 399 5.02 -18.51 -16.54
CA ARG A 399 4.29 -17.71 -15.56
C ARG A 399 3.06 -18.47 -15.11
N THR A 400 2.77 -18.39 -13.82
CA THR A 400 1.60 -19.01 -13.19
C THR A 400 0.69 -17.92 -12.63
N SER A 401 -0.63 -18.10 -12.72
CA SER A 401 -1.59 -17.10 -12.18
C SER A 401 -1.63 -17.05 -10.66
N ALA A 402 -1.11 -18.07 -9.99
CA ALA A 402 -1.00 -18.19 -8.54
C ALA A 402 0.12 -19.19 -8.18
N PRO A 403 0.72 -19.09 -6.99
CA PRO A 403 1.79 -20.00 -6.55
C PRO A 403 1.26 -21.37 -6.09
N ARG A 404 -0.05 -21.47 -5.80
CA ARG A 404 -0.69 -22.64 -5.18
C ARG A 404 -1.98 -23.03 -5.91
N VAL A 405 -2.33 -24.30 -5.88
CA VAL A 405 -3.58 -24.86 -6.44
C VAL A 405 -4.00 -26.13 -5.68
N PHE A 406 -5.28 -26.47 -5.64
CA PHE A 406 -5.76 -27.70 -5.00
C PHE A 406 -5.77 -28.90 -5.97
N PRO A 407 -5.60 -30.15 -5.49
CA PRO A 407 -5.77 -31.35 -6.31
C PRO A 407 -7.15 -31.36 -6.98
N GLY A 408 -7.19 -31.64 -8.27
CA GLY A 408 -8.41 -31.66 -9.09
C GLY A 408 -8.91 -30.28 -9.54
N LEU A 409 -8.24 -29.19 -9.16
CA LEU A 409 -8.52 -27.83 -9.65
C LEU A 409 -7.47 -27.38 -10.66
N THR A 410 -7.66 -26.19 -11.21
CA THR A 410 -6.85 -25.68 -12.32
C THR A 410 -6.15 -24.37 -11.99
N LEU A 411 -5.05 -24.15 -12.71
CA LEU A 411 -4.21 -22.95 -12.61
C LEU A 411 -3.80 -22.51 -14.01
N ARG A 412 -3.90 -21.21 -14.32
CA ARG A 412 -3.45 -20.73 -15.63
C ARG A 412 -1.93 -20.68 -15.66
N VAL A 413 -1.36 -21.19 -16.75
CA VAL A 413 0.07 -21.14 -17.04
C VAL A 413 0.28 -20.53 -18.42
N SER A 414 1.27 -19.66 -18.53
CA SER A 414 1.64 -19.03 -19.79
C SER A 414 3.13 -19.13 -20.04
N ALA A 415 3.50 -19.11 -21.32
CA ALA A 415 4.88 -19.18 -21.78
C ALA A 415 5.11 -18.01 -22.72
N ALA A 416 6.19 -17.26 -22.49
CA ALA A 416 6.67 -16.22 -23.39
C ALA A 416 8.09 -16.56 -23.84
N GLY A 417 8.32 -16.69 -25.15
CA GLY A 417 9.64 -17.02 -25.69
C GLY A 417 10.55 -15.80 -25.70
N TYR A 418 11.86 -16.00 -25.49
CA TYR A 418 12.83 -14.92 -25.54
C TYR A 418 14.17 -15.33 -26.15
N ASP A 419 14.92 -14.35 -26.70
CA ASP A 419 16.31 -14.52 -27.19
C ASP A 419 17.37 -14.23 -26.10
N GLU A 420 18.66 -14.27 -26.42
CA GLU A 420 19.74 -14.01 -25.45
C GLU A 420 19.73 -12.58 -24.87
N SER A 421 18.95 -11.65 -25.45
CA SER A 421 18.72 -10.30 -24.93
C SER A 421 17.45 -10.18 -24.07
N TYR A 422 16.76 -11.31 -23.85
CA TYR A 422 15.43 -11.41 -23.22
C TYR A 422 14.31 -10.70 -24.00
N ALA A 423 14.56 -10.33 -25.26
CA ALA A 423 13.56 -9.76 -26.17
C ALA A 423 12.57 -10.85 -26.61
N PRO A 424 11.31 -10.48 -26.93
CA PRO A 424 10.27 -11.43 -27.28
C PRO A 424 10.60 -12.20 -28.56
N VAL A 425 10.41 -13.52 -28.52
CA VAL A 425 10.53 -14.40 -29.68
C VAL A 425 9.31 -15.31 -29.74
N ALA A 426 8.72 -15.45 -30.92
CA ALA A 426 7.61 -16.37 -31.15
C ALA A 426 8.04 -17.81 -30.84
N LEU A 427 7.28 -18.50 -29.97
CA LEU A 427 7.60 -19.85 -29.49
C LEU A 427 7.57 -20.92 -30.58
N ASP A 428 6.85 -20.69 -31.67
CA ASP A 428 6.65 -21.64 -32.76
C ASP A 428 7.58 -21.38 -33.96
N GLY A 429 8.39 -20.31 -33.91
CA GLY A 429 9.20 -19.85 -35.04
C GLY A 429 8.39 -19.62 -36.33
N GLY A 430 7.08 -19.36 -36.22
CA GLY A 430 6.14 -19.26 -37.34
C GLY A 430 5.85 -20.59 -38.06
N LYS A 431 6.19 -21.75 -37.46
CA LYS A 431 6.10 -23.09 -38.07
C LYS A 431 5.10 -24.03 -37.39
N GLY A 432 4.32 -23.56 -36.41
CA GLY A 432 3.26 -24.35 -35.78
C GLY A 432 3.71 -25.42 -34.79
N ASN A 433 4.93 -25.35 -34.24
CA ASN A 433 5.33 -26.21 -33.13
C ASN A 433 4.64 -25.76 -31.83
N SER A 434 3.77 -26.59 -31.28
CA SER A 434 3.14 -26.36 -29.97
C SER A 434 4.16 -26.45 -28.84
N VAL A 435 4.09 -25.53 -27.87
CA VAL A 435 4.82 -25.63 -26.61
C VAL A 435 4.50 -26.97 -25.95
N ARG A 436 5.54 -27.74 -25.60
CA ARG A 436 5.39 -28.96 -24.80
C ARG A 436 5.52 -28.59 -23.33
N TRP A 437 4.53 -28.98 -22.55
CA TRP A 437 4.51 -28.77 -21.12
C TRP A 437 4.84 -30.05 -20.35
N ASP A 438 5.49 -29.91 -19.20
CA ASP A 438 5.74 -30.98 -18.23
C ASP A 438 5.52 -30.44 -16.82
N ALA A 439 4.61 -31.04 -16.05
CA ALA A 439 4.38 -30.70 -14.65
C ALA A 439 4.73 -31.88 -13.71
N GLY A 440 5.45 -32.88 -14.24
CA GLY A 440 5.87 -34.07 -13.52
C GLY A 440 4.72 -34.77 -12.81
N LYS A 441 4.87 -34.97 -11.51
CA LYS A 441 3.85 -35.61 -10.66
C LYS A 441 2.71 -34.67 -10.26
N LEU A 442 2.84 -33.36 -10.47
CA LEU A 442 1.87 -32.37 -10.00
C LEU A 442 0.58 -32.43 -10.79
N GLY A 443 0.63 -32.77 -12.08
CA GLY A 443 -0.55 -32.89 -12.93
C GLY A 443 -0.23 -32.80 -14.42
N THR A 444 -1.19 -32.36 -15.22
CA THR A 444 -1.03 -32.21 -16.68
C THR A 444 -1.39 -30.81 -17.14
N VAL A 445 -0.65 -30.28 -18.11
CA VAL A 445 -0.94 -28.96 -18.70
C VAL A 445 -1.56 -29.13 -20.08
N ARG A 446 -2.71 -28.50 -20.30
CA ARG A 446 -3.43 -28.47 -21.58
C ARG A 446 -3.97 -27.06 -21.81
N ASP A 447 -3.84 -26.54 -23.03
CA ASP A 447 -4.37 -25.23 -23.42
C ASP A 447 -3.99 -24.05 -22.48
N GLY A 448 -2.76 -24.08 -21.96
CA GLY A 448 -2.26 -23.05 -21.02
C GLY A 448 -2.85 -23.15 -19.61
N VAL A 449 -3.28 -24.36 -19.21
CA VAL A 449 -3.93 -24.61 -17.93
C VAL A 449 -3.31 -25.86 -17.32
N LEU A 450 -2.74 -25.73 -16.12
CA LEU A 450 -2.37 -26.86 -15.28
C LEU A 450 -3.63 -27.44 -14.65
N HIS A 451 -3.89 -28.72 -14.88
CA HIS A 451 -4.83 -29.53 -14.13
C HIS A 451 -4.05 -30.25 -13.03
N ALA A 452 -4.21 -29.80 -11.79
CA ALA A 452 -3.46 -30.35 -10.66
C ALA A 452 -4.03 -31.72 -10.25
N GLU A 453 -3.16 -32.66 -9.89
CA GLU A 453 -3.53 -34.05 -9.58
C GLU A 453 -2.99 -34.50 -8.23
N ARG A 454 -1.69 -34.32 -7.95
CA ARG A 454 -1.07 -34.80 -6.70
C ARG A 454 -0.48 -33.67 -5.90
N SER A 455 -0.82 -33.62 -4.62
CA SER A 455 -0.23 -32.72 -3.64
C SER A 455 1.28 -32.82 -3.60
N GLY A 456 1.94 -31.67 -3.43
CA GLY A 456 3.38 -31.54 -3.35
C GLY A 456 3.90 -30.30 -4.07
N GLU A 457 5.19 -30.03 -3.88
CA GLU A 457 5.92 -28.99 -4.59
C GLU A 457 6.61 -29.57 -5.83
N GLY A 458 6.74 -28.74 -6.85
CA GLY A 458 7.50 -29.01 -8.06
C GLY A 458 7.40 -27.86 -9.06
N GLU A 459 7.87 -28.11 -10.27
CA GLU A 459 7.92 -27.12 -11.33
C GLU A 459 6.94 -27.46 -12.45
N VAL A 460 6.39 -26.41 -13.08
CA VAL A 460 5.73 -26.50 -14.39
C VAL A 460 6.71 -26.01 -15.45
N GLU A 461 7.20 -26.93 -16.26
CA GLU A 461 8.15 -26.66 -17.34
C GLU A 461 7.44 -26.47 -18.69
N ALA A 462 7.94 -25.51 -19.48
CA ALA A 462 7.61 -25.33 -20.89
C ALA A 462 8.84 -25.60 -21.75
N ARG A 463 8.66 -26.26 -22.90
CA ARG A 463 9.72 -26.58 -23.86
C ARG A 463 9.28 -26.27 -25.29
N SER A 464 10.13 -25.62 -26.07
CA SER A 464 9.98 -25.47 -27.53
C SER A 464 11.34 -25.62 -28.21
N GLY A 465 11.49 -26.66 -29.02
CA GLY A 465 12.79 -27.05 -29.56
C GLY A 465 13.80 -27.32 -28.45
N ARG A 466 14.88 -26.52 -28.40
CA ARG A 466 15.90 -26.57 -27.33
C ARG A 466 15.64 -25.60 -26.18
N ALA A 467 14.80 -24.60 -26.40
CA ALA A 467 14.46 -23.62 -25.38
C ALA A 467 13.53 -24.24 -24.34
N HIS A 468 13.74 -23.89 -23.08
CA HIS A 468 12.93 -24.31 -21.97
C HIS A 468 12.88 -23.23 -20.88
N GLY A 469 11.94 -23.38 -19.97
CA GLY A 469 11.82 -22.60 -18.74
C GLY A 469 10.83 -23.26 -17.80
N ALA A 470 10.82 -22.84 -16.55
CA ALA A 470 10.03 -23.47 -15.49
C ALA A 470 9.52 -22.43 -14.49
N ALA A 471 8.42 -22.74 -13.81
CA ALA A 471 7.93 -21.97 -12.67
C ALA A 471 7.52 -22.90 -11.53
N ASP A 472 7.84 -22.50 -10.30
CA ASP A 472 7.45 -23.23 -9.10
C ASP A 472 5.93 -23.20 -8.88
N VAL A 473 5.36 -24.36 -8.55
CA VAL A 473 3.96 -24.51 -8.15
C VAL A 473 3.85 -25.48 -6.99
N ARG A 474 3.02 -25.14 -6.00
CA ARG A 474 2.65 -26.05 -4.93
C ARG A 474 1.20 -26.51 -5.09
N VAL A 475 1.01 -27.82 -5.22
CA VAL A 475 -0.32 -28.44 -5.13
C VAL A 475 -0.60 -28.72 -3.66
N LEU A 476 -1.63 -28.08 -3.11
CA LEU A 476 -2.05 -28.18 -1.72
C LEU A 476 -2.67 -29.54 -1.40
N ASP A 477 -3.17 -29.70 -0.18
CA ASP A 477 -3.97 -30.86 0.22
C ASP A 477 -5.39 -30.81 -0.29
N ALA A 478 -6.18 -31.84 0.04
CA ALA A 478 -7.58 -31.87 -0.32
C ALA A 478 -8.30 -30.61 0.17
N LEU A 479 -9.09 -30.01 -0.70
CA LEU A 479 -9.91 -28.85 -0.41
C LEU A 479 -10.84 -29.14 0.78
N SER A 480 -10.69 -28.35 1.84
CA SER A 480 -11.47 -28.49 3.07
C SER A 480 -12.68 -27.56 3.07
N THR A 481 -12.45 -26.27 2.81
CA THR A 481 -13.50 -25.24 2.75
C THR A 481 -13.29 -24.30 1.57
N VAL A 482 -14.36 -23.59 1.19
CA VAL A 482 -14.33 -22.51 0.19
C VAL A 482 -15.01 -21.28 0.76
N ALA A 483 -14.55 -20.12 0.33
CA ALA A 483 -15.15 -18.83 0.69
C ALA A 483 -15.02 -17.87 -0.49
N PHE A 484 -15.95 -16.93 -0.60
CA PHE A 484 -15.73 -15.75 -1.42
C PHE A 484 -14.71 -14.82 -0.73
N THR A 485 -13.99 -14.02 -1.51
CA THR A 485 -13.09 -12.99 -0.95
C THR A 485 -13.86 -11.93 -0.18
N GLU A 486 -15.14 -11.73 -0.52
CA GLU A 486 -16.07 -10.84 0.16
C GLU A 486 -17.07 -11.65 0.99
N THR A 487 -17.47 -11.14 2.16
CA THR A 487 -18.50 -11.76 2.99
C THR A 487 -19.92 -11.31 2.64
N SER A 488 -20.04 -10.14 2.00
CA SER A 488 -21.28 -9.60 1.45
C SER A 488 -20.95 -8.54 0.41
N LEU A 489 -21.85 -8.33 -0.55
CA LEU A 489 -21.70 -7.31 -1.57
C LEU A 489 -22.91 -6.38 -1.60
N THR A 490 -22.67 -5.08 -1.74
CA THR A 490 -23.72 -4.09 -1.96
C THR A 490 -23.33 -3.24 -3.16
N LEU A 491 -24.17 -3.26 -4.19
CA LEU A 491 -23.94 -2.56 -5.45
C LEU A 491 -25.03 -1.51 -5.63
N ASP A 492 -24.70 -0.36 -6.19
CA ASP A 492 -25.71 0.51 -6.79
C ASP A 492 -26.34 -0.20 -8.00
N ALA A 493 -27.54 0.21 -8.40
CA ALA A 493 -28.17 -0.29 -9.62
C ALA A 493 -27.30 0.08 -10.84
N GLY A 494 -26.90 -0.91 -11.65
CA GLY A 494 -25.91 -0.77 -12.72
C GLY A 494 -24.44 -0.80 -12.24
N GLY A 495 -24.21 -0.73 -10.93
CA GLY A 495 -22.89 -0.81 -10.31
C GLY A 495 -22.28 -2.21 -10.40
N SER A 496 -20.95 -2.28 -10.37
CA SER A 496 -20.20 -3.54 -10.45
C SER A 496 -19.07 -3.62 -9.43
N ALA A 497 -18.75 -4.82 -8.97
CA ALA A 497 -17.57 -5.13 -8.16
C ALA A 497 -16.90 -6.41 -8.65
N VAL A 498 -15.65 -6.63 -8.22
CA VAL A 498 -14.88 -7.84 -8.51
C VAL A 498 -14.82 -8.69 -7.24
N VAL A 499 -15.12 -9.98 -7.36
CA VAL A 499 -15.07 -10.94 -6.26
C VAL A 499 -14.28 -12.19 -6.67
N GLY A 500 -13.45 -12.71 -5.78
CA GLY A 500 -12.75 -13.99 -5.97
C GLY A 500 -13.37 -15.11 -5.15
N VAL A 501 -12.92 -16.34 -5.41
CA VAL A 501 -13.20 -17.51 -4.57
C VAL A 501 -11.87 -18.09 -4.10
N THR A 502 -11.73 -18.33 -2.81
CA THR A 502 -10.55 -18.90 -2.17
C THR A 502 -10.91 -20.23 -1.54
N GLY A 503 -10.04 -21.23 -1.70
CA GLY A 503 -10.13 -22.50 -0.99
C GLY A 503 -9.11 -22.59 0.13
N THR A 504 -9.39 -23.39 1.15
CA THR A 504 -8.41 -23.76 2.20
C THR A 504 -8.34 -25.26 2.39
N ASP A 505 -7.15 -25.79 2.70
CA ASP A 505 -6.99 -27.17 3.16
C ASP A 505 -7.25 -27.30 4.67
N ALA A 506 -7.18 -28.54 5.19
CA ALA A 506 -7.44 -28.82 6.61
C ALA A 506 -6.40 -28.22 7.57
N ASP A 507 -5.23 -27.83 7.06
CA ASP A 507 -4.17 -27.21 7.84
C ASP A 507 -4.25 -25.68 7.82
N GLY A 508 -5.05 -25.11 6.91
CA GLY A 508 -5.28 -23.68 6.74
C GLY A 508 -4.46 -23.04 5.62
N PHE A 509 -3.78 -23.82 4.78
CA PHE A 509 -3.14 -23.27 3.58
C PHE A 509 -4.19 -22.95 2.53
N ASP A 510 -4.05 -21.80 1.88
CA ASP A 510 -5.03 -21.29 0.93
C ASP A 510 -4.49 -21.21 -0.50
N ALA A 511 -5.43 -21.19 -1.45
CA ALA A 511 -5.16 -20.86 -2.84
C ALA A 511 -6.41 -20.23 -3.49
N PRO A 512 -6.24 -19.29 -4.44
CA PRO A 512 -7.34 -18.82 -5.25
C PRO A 512 -7.87 -19.97 -6.12
N ILE A 513 -9.20 -20.01 -6.30
CA ILE A 513 -9.89 -20.97 -7.16
C ILE A 513 -10.26 -20.24 -8.45
N ALA A 514 -9.79 -20.75 -9.58
CA ALA A 514 -10.09 -20.16 -10.88
C ALA A 514 -11.60 -20.24 -11.17
N ALA A 515 -12.17 -19.18 -11.75
CA ALA A 515 -13.59 -19.13 -12.10
C ALA A 515 -14.11 -20.34 -12.91
N ARG A 516 -13.25 -21.01 -13.68
CA ARG A 516 -13.60 -22.21 -14.46
C ARG A 516 -13.86 -23.47 -13.61
N ASP A 517 -13.41 -23.46 -12.36
CA ASP A 517 -13.55 -24.58 -11.42
C ASP A 517 -14.71 -24.36 -10.44
N VAL A 518 -15.46 -23.26 -10.60
CA VAL A 518 -16.57 -22.89 -9.73
C VAL A 518 -17.87 -23.06 -10.49
N ASP A 519 -18.78 -23.85 -9.92
CA ASP A 519 -20.17 -23.88 -10.35
C ASP A 519 -20.96 -22.81 -9.59
N LEU A 520 -21.74 -21.99 -10.30
CA LEU A 520 -22.45 -20.84 -9.75
C LEU A 520 -23.96 -20.98 -9.91
N ASP A 521 -24.69 -20.74 -8.83
CA ASP A 521 -26.15 -20.58 -8.82
C ASP A 521 -26.54 -19.23 -8.22
N TYR A 522 -27.38 -18.45 -8.92
CA TYR A 522 -27.79 -17.11 -8.51
C TYR A 522 -29.03 -16.62 -9.28
N ASP A 523 -29.72 -15.61 -8.74
CA ASP A 523 -30.84 -14.95 -9.41
C ASP A 523 -30.36 -13.99 -10.51
N THR A 524 -30.42 -14.44 -11.76
CA THR A 524 -30.04 -13.67 -12.96
C THR A 524 -30.94 -12.47 -13.23
N SER A 525 -32.07 -12.32 -12.51
CA SER A 525 -32.93 -11.14 -12.59
C SER A 525 -32.51 -10.02 -11.64
N VAL A 526 -31.49 -10.25 -10.79
CA VAL A 526 -30.94 -9.27 -9.85
C VAL A 526 -29.50 -8.93 -10.18
N VAL A 527 -28.67 -9.94 -10.45
CA VAL A 527 -27.23 -9.77 -10.72
C VAL A 527 -26.80 -10.48 -11.99
N LYS A 528 -25.75 -9.96 -12.61
CA LYS A 528 -24.98 -10.61 -13.66
C LYS A 528 -23.60 -10.95 -13.11
N VAL A 529 -23.14 -12.19 -13.31
CA VAL A 529 -21.83 -12.66 -12.86
C VAL A 529 -21.04 -13.11 -14.07
N GLU A 530 -19.85 -12.56 -14.28
CA GLU A 530 -19.00 -12.85 -15.45
C GLU A 530 -17.59 -13.24 -15.01
N PRO A 531 -17.04 -14.38 -15.50
CA PRO A 531 -15.68 -14.75 -15.21
C PRO A 531 -14.69 -13.77 -15.86
N ARG A 532 -13.57 -13.53 -15.19
CA ARG A 532 -12.47 -12.67 -15.65
C ARG A 532 -11.22 -13.50 -15.94
N ASP A 533 -10.34 -12.96 -16.77
CA ASP A 533 -9.08 -13.63 -17.17
C ASP A 533 -8.10 -13.86 -16.02
N ASP A 534 -8.23 -13.07 -14.94
CA ASP A 534 -7.46 -13.17 -13.70
C ASP A 534 -7.97 -14.28 -12.76
N GLY A 535 -9.06 -14.97 -13.13
CA GLY A 535 -9.66 -16.05 -12.35
C GLY A 535 -10.77 -15.60 -11.38
N SER A 536 -11.02 -14.30 -11.25
CA SER A 536 -12.10 -13.73 -10.45
C SER A 536 -13.43 -13.58 -11.22
N PHE A 537 -14.46 -13.03 -10.58
CA PHE A 537 -15.76 -12.72 -11.16
C PHE A 537 -16.06 -11.23 -11.09
N ALA A 538 -16.56 -10.65 -12.19
CA ALA A 538 -17.25 -9.36 -12.15
C ALA A 538 -18.72 -9.60 -11.80
N VAL A 539 -19.20 -8.98 -10.73
CA VAL A 539 -20.60 -9.02 -10.29
C VAL A 539 -21.22 -7.65 -10.52
N THR A 540 -22.24 -7.59 -11.36
CA THR A 540 -22.96 -6.37 -11.71
C THR A 540 -24.40 -6.43 -11.22
N GLY A 541 -24.85 -5.43 -10.47
CA GLY A 541 -26.25 -5.27 -10.11
C GLY A 541 -27.05 -4.74 -11.30
N LEU A 542 -28.16 -5.38 -11.66
CA LEU A 542 -28.97 -4.93 -12.78
C LEU A 542 -29.67 -3.61 -12.46
N GLU A 543 -29.81 -2.72 -13.44
CA GLU A 543 -30.50 -1.42 -13.28
C GLU A 543 -31.95 -1.60 -12.80
N THR A 544 -32.62 -2.66 -13.25
CA THR A 544 -34.01 -3.00 -12.88
C THR A 544 -34.13 -3.66 -11.50
N ALA A 545 -33.03 -3.86 -10.80
CA ALA A 545 -32.97 -4.58 -9.54
C ALA A 545 -32.73 -3.66 -8.33
N ASP A 546 -32.88 -2.34 -8.48
CA ASP A 546 -32.79 -1.40 -7.37
C ASP A 546 -33.74 -1.81 -6.22
N GLY A 547 -33.20 -1.91 -5.02
CA GLY A 547 -33.91 -2.40 -3.84
C GLY A 547 -34.20 -3.91 -3.82
N ARG A 548 -33.53 -4.73 -4.65
CA ARG A 548 -33.58 -6.22 -4.63
C ARG A 548 -32.26 -6.83 -4.15
N GLY A 549 -32.26 -8.15 -3.91
CA GLY A 549 -31.09 -8.88 -3.47
C GLY A 549 -31.10 -10.33 -3.97
N ALA A 550 -29.91 -10.92 -4.06
CA ALA A 550 -29.68 -12.29 -4.49
C ALA A 550 -28.53 -12.91 -3.68
N VAL A 551 -28.51 -14.23 -3.54
CA VAL A 551 -27.36 -14.96 -3.00
C VAL A 551 -26.67 -15.64 -4.16
N ILE A 552 -25.37 -15.43 -4.30
CA ILE A 552 -24.53 -16.18 -5.24
C ILE A 552 -23.97 -17.38 -4.49
N THR A 553 -24.28 -18.57 -4.96
CA THR A 553 -23.79 -19.84 -4.40
C THR A 553 -22.65 -20.36 -5.26
N ALA A 554 -21.46 -20.52 -4.70
CA ALA A 554 -20.30 -21.13 -5.35
C ALA A 554 -20.12 -22.56 -4.85
N THR A 555 -20.06 -23.52 -5.77
CA THR A 555 -19.77 -24.93 -5.48
C THR A 555 -18.46 -25.37 -6.13
N VAL A 556 -17.54 -25.92 -5.33
CA VAL A 556 -16.24 -26.44 -5.78
C VAL A 556 -15.96 -27.78 -5.11
N GLN A 557 -15.83 -28.86 -5.89
CA GLN A 557 -15.62 -30.22 -5.36
C GLN A 557 -16.60 -30.62 -4.22
N GLY A 558 -17.85 -30.15 -4.29
CA GLY A 558 -18.89 -30.40 -3.29
C GLY A 558 -18.80 -29.52 -2.03
N LYS A 559 -17.86 -28.59 -1.97
CA LYS A 559 -17.80 -27.52 -0.96
C LYS A 559 -18.58 -26.31 -1.46
N VAL A 560 -19.33 -25.67 -0.56
CA VAL A 560 -20.25 -24.59 -0.90
C VAL A 560 -19.88 -23.33 -0.13
N ALA A 561 -19.93 -22.18 -0.80
CA ALA A 561 -19.88 -20.85 -0.21
C ALA A 561 -21.02 -20.00 -0.75
N HIS A 562 -21.49 -19.05 0.06
CA HIS A 562 -22.54 -18.12 -0.34
C HIS A 562 -22.05 -16.67 -0.22
N LEU A 563 -22.39 -15.85 -1.21
CA LEU A 563 -22.16 -14.42 -1.21
C LEU A 563 -23.52 -13.71 -1.32
N PRO A 564 -24.02 -13.08 -0.24
CA PRO A 564 -25.20 -12.25 -0.32
C PRO A 564 -24.87 -10.95 -1.07
N VAL A 565 -25.66 -10.64 -2.10
CA VAL A 565 -25.54 -9.45 -2.92
C VAL A 565 -26.83 -8.61 -2.87
N ALA A 566 -26.73 -7.39 -2.37
CA ALA A 566 -27.80 -6.40 -2.44
C ALA A 566 -27.56 -5.44 -3.62
N VAL A 567 -28.61 -5.14 -4.39
CA VAL A 567 -28.60 -4.12 -5.44
C VAL A 567 -29.50 -2.97 -4.99
N GLY A 568 -28.93 -1.78 -4.89
CA GLY A 568 -29.56 -0.61 -4.28
C GLY A 568 -29.63 -0.67 -2.76
N LEU A 569 -30.12 0.42 -2.17
CA LEU A 569 -30.32 0.55 -0.72
C LEU A 569 -31.78 0.88 -0.43
N LYS A 570 -32.36 0.24 0.60
CA LYS A 570 -33.70 0.62 1.08
C LYS A 570 -33.60 1.88 1.93
N ARG A 571 -34.44 2.87 1.64
CA ARG A 571 -34.54 4.10 2.44
C ARG A 571 -35.43 3.83 3.66
N GLY A 572 -34.88 3.98 4.85
CA GLY A 572 -35.60 4.00 6.12
C GLY A 572 -35.50 5.38 6.75
N SER A 573 -36.62 6.01 7.05
CA SER A 573 -36.62 7.30 7.74
C SER A 573 -36.12 7.15 9.19
N LEU A 574 -35.27 8.07 9.62
CA LEU A 574 -34.79 8.20 11.00
C LEU A 574 -35.43 9.40 11.71
N ALA A 575 -35.64 10.50 10.97
CA ALA A 575 -36.27 11.73 11.43
C ALA A 575 -36.74 12.56 10.24
N GLU A 576 -38.01 12.94 10.21
CA GLU A 576 -38.57 13.88 9.23
C GLU A 576 -38.46 15.33 9.73
N PHE A 577 -38.11 15.55 11.00
CA PHE A 577 -38.01 16.88 11.61
C PHE A 577 -39.31 17.70 11.64
N ASP A 578 -40.45 17.02 11.53
CA ASP A 578 -41.78 17.61 11.73
C ASP A 578 -41.98 18.08 13.18
N GLY A 579 -42.91 19.02 13.40
CA GLY A 579 -43.16 19.65 14.71
C GLY A 579 -43.51 18.71 15.88
N GLY A 580 -43.71 17.42 15.63
CA GLY A 580 -43.90 16.36 16.64
C GLY A 580 -42.60 15.70 17.14
N GLU A 581 -41.46 15.93 16.50
CA GLU A 581 -40.17 15.34 16.88
C GLU A 581 -39.37 16.30 17.78
N PRO A 582 -39.12 15.95 19.07
CA PRO A 582 -38.41 16.85 19.96
C PRO A 582 -36.90 16.82 19.70
N TRP A 583 -36.36 17.95 19.22
CA TRP A 583 -34.93 18.19 19.06
C TRP A 583 -34.44 19.27 20.03
N GLY A 584 -33.27 19.03 20.62
CA GLY A 584 -32.58 19.97 21.50
C GLY A 584 -31.28 20.50 20.88
N VAL A 585 -30.66 21.44 21.58
CA VAL A 585 -29.37 22.02 21.18
C VAL A 585 -28.30 21.80 22.25
N SER A 586 -27.07 21.57 21.83
CA SER A 586 -25.87 21.62 22.66
C SER A 586 -24.78 22.39 21.90
N THR A 587 -23.76 22.91 22.59
CA THR A 587 -22.70 23.69 21.96
C THR A 587 -21.33 23.38 22.56
N ALA A 588 -20.29 23.60 21.76
CA ALA A 588 -18.93 23.74 22.21
C ALA A 588 -18.39 25.07 21.66
N LYS A 589 -18.11 26.04 22.54
CA LYS A 589 -17.63 27.37 22.16
C LYS A 589 -18.48 28.04 21.07
N ALA A 590 -19.80 28.04 21.27
CA ALA A 590 -20.76 28.63 20.35
C ALA A 590 -22.05 29.00 21.10
N THR A 591 -22.87 29.85 20.49
CA THR A 591 -24.31 29.93 20.81
C THR A 591 -25.11 29.29 19.67
N ALA A 592 -26.20 28.61 20.00
CA ALA A 592 -27.04 27.97 19.00
C ALA A 592 -28.48 27.77 19.49
N THR A 593 -29.41 27.71 18.55
CA THR A 593 -30.83 27.38 18.79
C THR A 593 -31.33 26.41 17.74
N VAL A 594 -32.33 25.61 18.11
CA VAL A 594 -33.08 24.77 17.18
C VAL A 594 -34.55 25.17 17.17
N ALA A 595 -35.17 25.18 15.98
CA ALA A 595 -36.59 25.46 15.81
C ALA A 595 -37.15 24.66 14.64
N SER A 596 -38.42 24.24 14.73
CA SER A 596 -39.15 23.72 13.57
C SER A 596 -39.63 24.91 12.72
N VAL A 597 -39.37 24.86 11.42
CA VAL A 597 -39.71 25.92 10.45
C VAL A 597 -40.42 25.33 9.23
N ASP A 598 -41.23 26.13 8.53
CA ASP A 598 -41.82 25.71 7.25
C ASP A 598 -40.74 25.38 6.21
N ALA A 599 -40.94 24.27 5.51
CA ALA A 599 -40.06 23.76 4.47
C ALA A 599 -40.86 23.22 3.28
N ALA A 600 -41.97 23.89 2.95
CA ALA A 600 -42.77 23.54 1.77
C ALA A 600 -41.99 23.71 0.44
N ASP A 601 -40.87 24.43 0.48
CA ASP A 601 -39.96 24.66 -0.65
C ASP A 601 -38.95 23.52 -0.88
N ARG A 602 -38.90 22.49 -0.01
CA ARG A 602 -38.02 21.33 -0.24
C ARG A 602 -38.48 20.51 -1.46
N PRO A 603 -37.56 20.14 -2.37
CA PRO A 603 -37.90 19.30 -3.53
C PRO A 603 -38.60 17.98 -3.17
N GLY A 604 -39.86 17.83 -3.59
CA GLY A 604 -40.65 16.61 -3.34
C GLY A 604 -41.27 16.54 -1.94
N ALA A 605 -41.37 17.67 -1.23
CA ALA A 605 -42.09 17.77 0.04
C ALA A 605 -43.61 17.71 -0.13
N ALA A 606 -44.26 17.13 0.87
CA ALA A 606 -45.72 17.20 1.00
C ALA A 606 -46.15 18.62 1.41
N ALA A 607 -47.41 18.96 1.18
CA ALA A 607 -47.96 20.23 1.65
C ALA A 607 -47.92 20.29 3.20
N GLY A 608 -47.33 21.36 3.75
CA GLY A 608 -47.20 21.56 5.20
C GLY A 608 -45.96 20.93 5.84
N ASN A 609 -45.02 20.45 5.04
CA ASN A 609 -43.72 19.91 5.47
C ASN A 609 -42.93 20.91 6.33
N GLN A 610 -42.34 20.45 7.43
CA GLN A 610 -41.46 21.26 8.26
C GLN A 610 -40.02 20.76 8.20
N ALA A 611 -39.07 21.58 8.67
CA ALA A 611 -37.67 21.22 8.79
C ALA A 611 -37.11 21.71 10.13
N LEU A 612 -35.99 21.13 10.56
CA LEU A 612 -35.25 21.60 11.72
C LEU A 612 -34.26 22.69 11.32
N ALA A 613 -34.49 23.93 11.74
CA ALA A 613 -33.53 25.02 11.62
C ALA A 613 -32.54 25.00 12.80
N LEU A 614 -31.25 24.81 12.52
CA LEU A 614 -30.16 25.00 13.47
C LEU A 614 -29.49 26.35 13.18
N THR A 615 -29.74 27.32 14.05
CA THR A 615 -29.06 28.63 14.00
C THR A 615 -27.82 28.58 14.90
N TYR A 616 -26.68 29.04 14.40
CA TYR A 616 -25.42 29.00 15.13
C TYR A 616 -24.68 30.33 15.04
N ASP A 617 -23.87 30.64 16.06
CA ASP A 617 -22.94 31.77 16.06
C ASP A 617 -21.62 31.34 16.71
N PHE A 618 -20.56 31.35 15.90
CA PHE A 618 -19.18 31.06 16.31
C PHE A 618 -18.34 32.32 16.50
N SER A 619 -18.89 33.50 16.25
CA SER A 619 -18.19 34.78 16.32
C SER A 619 -17.64 35.04 17.72
N GLY A 620 -16.43 35.62 17.79
CA GLY A 620 -15.79 35.94 19.06
C GLY A 620 -15.27 34.73 19.86
N THR A 621 -15.24 33.54 19.26
CA THR A 621 -14.72 32.31 19.88
C THR A 621 -13.39 31.88 19.24
N SER A 622 -12.58 31.08 19.95
CA SER A 622 -11.28 30.62 19.47
C SER A 622 -11.09 29.10 19.60
N GLY A 623 -10.36 28.51 18.66
CA GLY A 623 -10.23 27.07 18.49
C GLY A 623 -11.45 26.46 17.81
N THR A 624 -11.69 25.16 18.00
CA THR A 624 -12.83 24.47 17.40
C THR A 624 -14.15 24.86 18.07
N SER A 625 -15.13 25.29 17.28
CA SER A 625 -16.48 25.65 17.72
C SER A 625 -17.51 24.78 17.03
N ALA A 626 -18.54 24.32 17.74
CA ALA A 626 -19.56 23.45 17.17
C ALA A 626 -20.95 23.71 17.79
N ALA A 627 -21.98 23.57 16.95
CA ALA A 627 -23.39 23.62 17.33
C ALA A 627 -24.06 22.29 16.96
N TYR A 628 -24.67 21.64 17.96
CA TYR A 628 -25.21 20.29 17.85
C TYR A 628 -26.74 20.29 17.94
N ALA A 629 -27.41 19.74 16.94
CA ALA A 629 -28.81 19.32 17.00
C ALA A 629 -28.88 17.89 17.58
N VAL A 630 -29.61 17.71 18.68
CA VAL A 630 -29.64 16.48 19.49
C VAL A 630 -31.07 15.95 19.59
N ALA A 631 -31.32 14.73 19.14
CA ALA A 631 -32.62 14.08 19.27
C ALA A 631 -33.00 13.84 20.76
N LYS A 632 -34.30 13.90 21.08
CA LYS A 632 -34.85 13.60 22.41
C LYS A 632 -35.93 12.50 22.30
N PRO A 633 -36.06 11.57 23.28
CA PRO A 633 -35.36 11.51 24.56
C PRO A 633 -33.96 10.87 24.54
N GLY A 634 -33.44 10.39 23.40
CA GLY A 634 -32.14 9.72 23.34
C GLY A 634 -31.59 9.63 21.91
N PRO A 635 -30.37 9.09 21.75
CA PRO A 635 -29.77 8.94 20.43
C PRO A 635 -30.64 8.04 19.53
N LEU A 636 -30.63 8.30 18.22
CA LEU A 636 -31.39 7.52 17.24
C LEU A 636 -30.63 6.22 16.93
N THR A 637 -31.25 5.07 17.17
CA THR A 637 -30.67 3.79 16.74
C THR A 637 -30.88 3.62 15.24
N LEU A 638 -29.80 3.35 14.51
CA LEU A 638 -29.88 3.08 13.09
C LEU A 638 -30.50 1.70 12.87
N PRO A 639 -31.34 1.52 11.82
CA PRO A 639 -31.76 0.20 11.39
C PRO A 639 -30.56 -0.71 11.13
N THR A 640 -30.65 -1.97 11.54
CA THR A 640 -29.62 -2.97 11.29
C THR A 640 -29.29 -3.05 9.80
N GLY A 641 -27.99 -3.01 9.47
CA GLY A 641 -27.52 -3.07 8.08
C GLY A 641 -27.51 -1.72 7.37
N THR A 642 -27.65 -0.61 8.11
CA THR A 642 -27.43 0.73 7.54
C THR A 642 -26.03 0.79 6.91
N ARG A 643 -25.94 1.36 5.71
CA ARG A 643 -24.67 1.53 4.96
C ARG A 643 -24.35 2.99 4.72
N ARG A 644 -25.37 3.84 4.59
CA ARG A 644 -25.20 5.28 4.36
C ARG A 644 -26.24 6.04 5.17
N LEU A 645 -25.92 7.28 5.53
CA LEU A 645 -26.88 8.23 6.06
C LEU A 645 -27.01 9.38 5.06
N GLY A 646 -28.23 9.83 4.82
CA GLY A 646 -28.50 10.99 3.99
C GLY A 646 -29.56 11.89 4.60
N MET A 647 -29.56 13.17 4.22
CA MET A 647 -30.63 14.11 4.55
C MET A 647 -30.68 15.24 3.53
N TRP A 648 -31.80 15.94 3.46
CA TRP A 648 -31.90 17.23 2.77
C TRP A 648 -31.36 18.34 3.65
N VAL A 649 -30.53 19.20 3.06
CA VAL A 649 -29.92 20.34 3.76
C VAL A 649 -30.16 21.61 2.95
N HIS A 650 -30.84 22.58 3.56
CA HIS A 650 -30.85 23.94 3.07
C HIS A 650 -29.58 24.66 3.54
N GLY A 651 -28.65 24.87 2.61
CA GLY A 651 -27.37 25.52 2.91
C GLY A 651 -27.47 27.03 3.06
N ASP A 652 -26.55 27.62 3.80
CA ASP A 652 -26.37 29.08 3.95
C ASP A 652 -25.11 29.62 3.25
N GLY A 653 -24.34 28.76 2.60
CA GLY A 653 -23.13 29.11 1.84
C GLY A 653 -21.94 29.53 2.70
N ARG A 654 -21.95 29.29 4.01
CA ARG A 654 -20.88 29.74 4.94
C ARG A 654 -19.63 28.85 4.97
N GLY A 655 -19.68 27.69 4.33
CA GLY A 655 -18.50 26.84 4.12
C GLY A 655 -18.08 25.98 5.32
N HIS A 656 -18.85 25.96 6.42
CA HIS A 656 -18.54 25.09 7.56
C HIS A 656 -18.77 23.61 7.25
N TRP A 657 -18.26 22.76 8.13
CA TRP A 657 -18.44 21.31 8.05
C TRP A 657 -19.79 20.90 8.63
N LEU A 658 -20.53 20.04 7.92
CA LEU A 658 -21.74 19.39 8.42
C LEU A 658 -21.45 17.92 8.72
N ARG A 659 -21.65 17.54 9.98
CA ARG A 659 -21.28 16.22 10.52
C ARG A 659 -22.38 15.64 11.41
N ALA A 660 -22.18 14.39 11.82
CA ALA A 660 -22.91 13.73 12.89
C ALA A 660 -21.95 12.96 13.79
N THR A 661 -22.41 12.61 14.99
CA THR A 661 -21.66 11.72 15.89
C THR A 661 -22.33 10.35 15.93
N LEU A 662 -21.57 9.30 15.61
CA LEU A 662 -22.01 7.91 15.65
C LEU A 662 -21.32 7.13 16.77
N ARG A 663 -21.96 6.04 17.22
CA ARG A 663 -21.40 5.09 18.20
C ARG A 663 -21.96 3.68 18.00
N SER A 664 -21.11 2.66 18.02
CA SER A 664 -21.46 1.23 18.15
C SER A 664 -20.98 0.65 19.49
N GLN A 665 -21.28 -0.62 19.76
CA GLN A 665 -20.64 -1.35 20.85
C GLN A 665 -19.11 -1.36 20.67
N GLY A 666 -18.36 -1.10 21.75
CA GLY A 666 -16.89 -1.09 21.74
C GLY A 666 -16.23 0.17 21.16
N THR A 667 -16.93 1.03 20.41
CA THR A 667 -16.34 2.25 19.82
C THR A 667 -16.54 3.48 20.70
N THR A 668 -15.60 4.43 20.61
CA THR A 668 -15.80 5.80 21.12
C THR A 668 -16.74 6.60 20.20
N ASN A 669 -16.92 7.91 20.46
CA ASN A 669 -17.69 8.79 19.58
C ASN A 669 -16.95 8.99 18.24
N VAL A 670 -17.53 8.49 17.16
CA VAL A 670 -16.95 8.55 15.82
C VAL A 670 -17.64 9.64 15.00
N PRO A 671 -16.90 10.64 14.46
CA PRO A 671 -17.49 11.64 13.58
C PRO A 671 -17.84 11.06 12.21
N PHE A 672 -19.06 11.31 11.75
CA PHE A 672 -19.56 11.04 10.40
C PHE A 672 -19.68 12.36 9.64
N THR A 673 -19.22 12.44 8.40
CA THR A 673 -19.28 13.70 7.61
C THR A 673 -20.33 13.59 6.53
N PHE A 674 -21.34 14.48 6.58
CA PHE A 674 -22.29 14.66 5.48
C PHE A 674 -21.72 15.58 4.39
N ALA A 675 -21.04 16.65 4.79
CA ALA A 675 -20.36 17.57 3.88
C ALA A 675 -19.15 18.22 4.56
N SER A 676 -18.00 18.21 3.89
CA SER A 676 -16.78 18.88 4.37
C SER A 676 -16.75 20.38 4.08
N VAL A 677 -17.68 20.90 3.28
CA VAL A 677 -17.89 22.33 3.04
C VAL A 677 -19.37 22.50 2.66
N VAL A 678 -20.10 23.36 3.35
CA VAL A 678 -21.46 23.80 2.97
C VAL A 678 -21.38 25.14 2.25
N ASP A 679 -21.00 25.12 0.97
CA ASP A 679 -20.80 26.29 0.10
C ASP A 679 -22.01 26.63 -0.79
N TRP A 680 -23.11 25.88 -0.66
CA TRP A 680 -24.33 26.10 -1.41
C TRP A 680 -25.38 26.85 -0.59
N THR A 681 -26.29 27.50 -1.31
CA THR A 681 -27.56 27.99 -0.77
C THR A 681 -28.71 27.16 -1.34
N GLY A 682 -29.82 27.05 -0.62
CA GLY A 682 -30.97 26.23 -1.04
C GLY A 682 -30.84 24.76 -0.67
N TRP A 683 -31.86 23.97 -1.01
CA TRP A 683 -31.98 22.55 -0.67
C TRP A 683 -31.08 21.65 -1.53
N LYS A 684 -30.29 20.80 -0.88
CA LYS A 684 -29.46 19.77 -1.50
C LYS A 684 -29.54 18.47 -0.70
N TRP A 685 -29.68 17.34 -1.37
CA TRP A 685 -29.52 16.03 -0.75
C TRP A 685 -28.03 15.79 -0.50
N VAL A 686 -27.66 15.52 0.75
CA VAL A 686 -26.30 15.14 1.13
C VAL A 686 -26.32 13.76 1.75
N GLU A 687 -25.31 12.95 1.46
CA GLU A 687 -25.22 11.58 1.94
C GLU A 687 -23.75 11.17 2.12
N GLY A 688 -23.50 10.31 3.11
CA GLY A 688 -22.18 9.76 3.40
C GLY A 688 -22.27 8.27 3.73
N ALA A 689 -21.22 7.52 3.42
CA ALA A 689 -21.09 6.13 3.83
C ALA A 689 -20.79 6.04 5.33
N LEU A 690 -21.40 5.08 6.02
CA LEU A 690 -20.99 4.76 7.39
C LEU A 690 -19.52 4.33 7.35
N PRO A 691 -18.71 4.72 8.35
CA PRO A 691 -17.35 4.21 8.45
C PRO A 691 -17.39 2.68 8.61
N THR A 692 -16.39 1.98 8.08
CA THR A 692 -16.20 0.56 8.34
C THR A 692 -15.91 0.35 9.82
N GLY A 693 -16.30 -0.80 10.37
CA GLY A 693 -15.90 -1.19 11.72
C GLY A 693 -16.97 -1.03 12.81
N PHE A 694 -18.17 -0.62 12.46
CA PHE A 694 -19.27 -0.54 13.42
C PHE A 694 -19.91 -1.92 13.67
N THR A 695 -20.13 -2.24 14.94
CA THR A 695 -20.93 -3.38 15.37
C THR A 695 -22.32 -2.92 15.81
N GLU A 696 -23.37 -3.53 15.26
CA GLU A 696 -24.75 -3.20 15.61
C GLU A 696 -25.03 -3.49 17.12
N PRO A 697 -25.88 -2.67 17.79
CA PRO A 697 -26.62 -1.53 17.25
C PRO A 697 -25.77 -0.26 17.12
N ILE A 698 -25.88 0.41 15.97
CA ILE A 698 -25.29 1.74 15.73
C ILE A 698 -26.25 2.83 16.19
N THR A 699 -25.73 3.86 16.85
CA THR A 699 -26.51 5.00 17.35
C THR A 699 -25.97 6.32 16.81
N LEU A 700 -26.86 7.18 16.32
CA LEU A 700 -26.61 8.57 15.95
C LEU A 700 -26.93 9.47 17.14
N LEU A 701 -25.90 10.12 17.69
CA LEU A 701 -26.02 10.95 18.89
C LEU A 701 -26.50 12.37 18.57
N ASN A 702 -26.05 12.93 17.45
CA ASN A 702 -26.34 14.30 17.04
C ASN A 702 -25.96 14.54 15.57
N VAL A 703 -26.53 15.60 14.99
CA VAL A 703 -26.09 16.25 13.74
C VAL A 703 -25.53 17.62 14.12
N TYR A 704 -24.39 18.03 13.58
CA TYR A 704 -23.71 19.23 14.03
C TYR A 704 -22.95 19.97 12.93
N VAL A 705 -22.86 21.29 13.09
CA VAL A 705 -22.03 22.18 12.30
C VAL A 705 -20.79 22.51 13.09
N VAL A 706 -19.60 22.46 12.47
CA VAL A 706 -18.32 22.73 13.13
C VAL A 706 -17.42 23.60 12.28
N GLU A 707 -16.73 24.53 12.95
CA GLU A 707 -15.68 25.37 12.36
C GLU A 707 -14.41 25.29 13.21
N THR A 708 -13.29 24.94 12.58
CA THR A 708 -11.99 24.77 13.24
C THR A 708 -11.06 25.96 13.02
N SER A 709 -11.25 26.73 11.96
CA SER A 709 -10.45 27.90 11.61
C SER A 709 -10.91 29.13 12.38
N ASN A 710 -9.97 29.80 13.06
CA ASN A 710 -10.24 31.10 13.69
C ASN A 710 -10.54 32.21 12.67
N LEU A 711 -10.16 32.02 11.40
CA LEU A 711 -10.35 33.02 10.34
C LEU A 711 -11.74 32.94 9.69
N ALA A 712 -12.48 31.86 9.92
CA ALA A 712 -13.79 31.59 9.31
C ALA A 712 -14.92 31.58 10.34
N LYS A 713 -14.73 32.21 11.50
CA LYS A 713 -15.75 32.27 12.56
C LYS A 713 -16.83 33.28 12.21
N ASP A 714 -18.00 32.79 11.86
CA ASP A 714 -19.20 33.61 11.66
C ASP A 714 -20.47 32.93 12.21
N ALA A 715 -21.63 33.41 11.78
CA ALA A 715 -22.94 32.96 12.21
C ALA A 715 -23.83 32.65 11.00
N GLY A 716 -24.72 31.68 11.15
CA GLY A 716 -25.56 31.19 10.06
C GLY A 716 -26.73 30.32 10.53
N GLN A 717 -27.39 29.71 9.56
CA GLN A 717 -28.54 28.83 9.80
C GLN A 717 -28.60 27.76 8.71
N LEU A 718 -28.55 26.49 9.12
CA LEU A 718 -28.87 25.37 8.26
C LEU A 718 -30.27 24.83 8.59
N ARG A 719 -30.98 24.31 7.58
CA ARG A 719 -32.23 23.56 7.79
C ARG A 719 -32.06 22.12 7.35
N PHE A 720 -32.53 21.19 8.17
CA PHE A 720 -32.42 19.75 7.93
C PHE A 720 -33.81 19.14 7.77
N ASP A 721 -33.97 18.28 6.77
CA ASP A 721 -35.20 17.54 6.51
C ASP A 721 -34.90 16.11 6.02
N GLY A 722 -35.76 15.14 6.33
CA GLY A 722 -35.72 13.77 5.83
C GLY A 722 -34.42 13.01 6.13
N LEU A 723 -33.95 13.01 7.38
CA LEU A 723 -32.81 12.20 7.80
C LEU A 723 -33.14 10.71 7.60
N THR A 724 -32.37 10.06 6.75
CA THR A 724 -32.64 8.73 6.20
C THR A 724 -31.44 7.81 6.40
N ALA A 725 -31.71 6.61 6.92
CA ALA A 725 -30.82 5.47 6.82
C ALA A 725 -31.00 4.76 5.48
N LEU A 726 -29.91 4.56 4.75
CA LEU A 726 -29.88 3.76 3.54
C LEU A 726 -29.34 2.38 3.91
N VAL A 727 -30.23 1.40 3.95
CA VAL A 727 -30.03 0.08 4.55
C VAL A 727 -29.76 -0.95 3.45
N GLY A 728 -28.64 -1.66 3.56
CA GLY A 728 -28.36 -2.83 2.73
C GLY A 728 -29.28 -3.97 3.12
N GLN A 729 -29.68 -4.81 2.16
CA GLN A 729 -30.52 -5.95 2.49
C GLN A 729 -29.71 -7.04 3.18
N ASP A 730 -30.13 -7.42 4.40
CA ASP A 730 -29.55 -8.57 5.09
C ASP A 730 -30.15 -9.84 4.49
N LEU A 731 -29.41 -10.45 3.56
CA LEU A 731 -29.77 -11.73 2.97
C LEU A 731 -29.10 -12.82 3.81
N ALA A 732 -29.89 -13.54 4.60
CA ALA A 732 -29.38 -14.68 5.35
C ALA A 732 -28.90 -15.77 4.38
N THR A 733 -27.64 -16.20 4.51
CA THR A 733 -27.09 -17.32 3.72
C THR A 733 -27.32 -18.68 4.36
N GLY A 734 -27.65 -18.72 5.66
CA GLY A 734 -27.89 -19.96 6.40
C GLY A 734 -26.66 -20.85 6.59
N ASP A 735 -25.45 -20.34 6.33
CA ASP A 735 -24.22 -21.11 6.48
C ASP A 735 -23.98 -21.49 7.94
N ALA A 736 -23.90 -22.80 8.18
CA ALA A 736 -23.44 -23.32 9.46
C ALA A 736 -21.95 -23.02 9.62
N ARG A 737 -21.56 -22.48 10.78
CA ARG A 737 -20.13 -22.34 11.10
C ARG A 737 -19.49 -23.72 11.15
N THR A 738 -18.36 -23.87 10.48
CA THR A 738 -17.57 -25.09 10.53
C THR A 738 -16.69 -25.04 11.78
N PRO A 739 -16.85 -25.95 12.76
CA PRO A 739 -15.99 -25.98 13.93
C PRO A 739 -14.52 -26.25 13.54
N ASP A 740 -13.58 -25.52 14.15
CA ASP A 740 -12.15 -25.85 13.99
C ASP A 740 -11.83 -27.13 14.77
N PRO A 741 -11.15 -28.13 14.18
CA PRO A 741 -10.86 -29.39 14.87
C PRO A 741 -9.95 -29.26 16.11
N PHE A 742 -9.34 -28.09 16.33
CA PHE A 742 -8.54 -27.81 17.54
C PHE A 742 -9.36 -27.15 18.66
N VAL A 743 -10.58 -26.72 18.39
CA VAL A 743 -11.51 -26.19 19.39
C VAL A 743 -12.42 -27.34 19.85
N LEU A 744 -12.34 -27.67 21.14
CA LEU A 744 -13.15 -28.71 21.75
C LEU A 744 -14.36 -28.10 22.43
N GLU A 745 -15.54 -28.25 21.84
CA GLU A 745 -16.80 -27.87 22.50
C GLU A 745 -17.19 -28.93 23.55
N GLN A 746 -17.09 -28.58 24.83
CA GLN A 746 -17.57 -29.40 25.96
C GLN A 746 -16.93 -30.80 26.09
N ALA A 747 -15.81 -31.05 25.41
CA ALA A 747 -15.03 -32.29 25.53
C ALA A 747 -13.82 -32.11 26.45
N GLY A 748 -13.43 -33.18 27.16
CA GLY A 748 -12.25 -33.16 28.02
C GLY A 748 -10.96 -33.30 27.22
N ILE A 749 -9.90 -32.59 27.64
CA ILE A 749 -8.55 -32.82 27.13
C ILE A 749 -8.01 -34.14 27.68
N ASP A 750 -7.47 -34.98 26.79
CA ASP A 750 -6.83 -36.25 27.16
C ASP A 750 -5.75 -36.04 28.26
N ARG A 751 -5.62 -37.00 29.18
CA ARG A 751 -4.62 -37.00 30.26
C ARG A 751 -3.21 -37.29 29.78
N THR A 752 -3.04 -37.81 28.57
CA THR A 752 -1.71 -38.03 27.95
C THR A 752 -1.05 -36.72 27.50
N ARG A 753 -1.84 -35.66 27.33
CA ARG A 753 -1.38 -34.33 26.93
C ARG A 753 -0.97 -33.53 28.17
N TRP A 754 0.16 -32.83 28.07
CA TRP A 754 0.47 -31.79 29.05
C TRP A 754 -0.36 -30.54 28.77
N ARG A 755 -0.56 -29.70 29.78
CA ARG A 755 -1.57 -28.65 29.74
C ARG A 755 -1.04 -27.33 30.23
N PHE A 756 -1.57 -26.24 29.69
CA PHE A 756 -1.43 -24.91 30.29
C PHE A 756 -2.77 -24.18 30.20
N ALA A 757 -2.99 -23.24 31.10
CA ALA A 757 -4.15 -22.36 31.05
C ALA A 757 -3.73 -20.99 30.51
N ILE A 758 -4.57 -20.35 29.72
CA ILE A 758 -4.35 -19.00 29.21
C ILE A 758 -5.62 -18.14 29.36
N MET A 759 -5.43 -16.88 29.74
CA MET A 759 -6.51 -15.91 29.98
C MET A 759 -6.05 -14.49 29.71
N SER A 760 -6.97 -13.59 29.39
CA SER A 760 -6.72 -12.16 29.14
C SER A 760 -7.84 -11.28 29.71
N ASP A 761 -7.61 -9.96 29.73
CA ASP A 761 -8.64 -8.95 29.99
C ASP A 761 -9.34 -9.17 31.35
N LEU A 762 -8.56 -9.36 32.42
CA LEU A 762 -9.07 -9.50 33.79
C LEU A 762 -9.50 -8.16 34.39
N HIS A 763 -8.89 -7.04 33.96
CA HIS A 763 -9.25 -5.66 34.32
C HIS A 763 -9.50 -5.40 35.82
N VAL A 764 -8.65 -5.90 36.70
CA VAL A 764 -8.73 -5.58 38.12
C VAL A 764 -8.27 -4.15 38.37
N GLY A 765 -9.06 -3.40 39.15
CA GLY A 765 -8.78 -2.01 39.50
C GLY A 765 -8.91 -1.78 41.01
N ALA A 766 -7.92 -1.12 41.60
CA ALA A 766 -7.85 -0.88 43.04
C ALA A 766 -9.05 -0.07 43.57
N ALA A 767 -9.63 0.81 42.73
CA ALA A 767 -10.81 1.59 43.09
C ALA A 767 -12.03 0.71 43.46
N GLY A 768 -12.16 -0.46 42.83
CA GLY A 768 -13.22 -1.42 43.12
C GLY A 768 -12.84 -2.51 44.14
N GLY A 769 -11.54 -2.67 44.43
CA GLY A 769 -11.01 -3.69 45.32
C GLY A 769 -11.35 -5.14 44.91
N THR A 770 -11.18 -6.08 45.84
CA THR A 770 -11.44 -7.52 45.64
C THR A 770 -12.92 -7.89 45.50
N THR A 771 -13.84 -6.96 45.80
CA THR A 771 -15.28 -7.15 45.66
C THR A 771 -15.84 -6.66 44.33
N SER A 772 -15.01 -6.02 43.49
CA SER A 772 -15.41 -5.63 42.14
C SER A 772 -15.76 -6.84 41.27
N PHE A 773 -16.63 -6.64 40.27
CA PHE A 773 -16.98 -7.68 39.31
C PHE A 773 -15.74 -8.30 38.67
N ALA A 774 -14.84 -7.46 38.17
CA ALA A 774 -13.58 -7.88 37.54
C ALA A 774 -12.71 -8.73 38.48
N ALA A 775 -12.49 -8.29 39.73
CA ALA A 775 -11.69 -9.05 40.69
C ALA A 775 -12.34 -10.39 41.09
N GLN A 776 -13.68 -10.43 41.19
CA GLN A 776 -14.40 -11.68 41.47
C GLN A 776 -14.33 -12.66 40.29
N GLN A 777 -14.48 -12.18 39.05
CA GLN A 777 -14.33 -13.01 37.85
C GLN A 777 -12.89 -13.51 37.71
N ALA A 778 -11.89 -12.64 37.92
CA ALA A 778 -10.48 -13.01 37.95
C ALA A 778 -10.20 -14.13 38.96
N ALA A 779 -10.67 -13.97 40.21
CA ALA A 779 -10.50 -15.00 41.24
C ALA A 779 -11.21 -16.32 40.86
N ALA A 780 -12.40 -16.26 40.27
CA ALA A 780 -13.13 -17.45 39.82
C ALA A 780 -12.40 -18.17 38.68
N ALA A 781 -11.95 -17.44 37.65
CA ALA A 781 -11.20 -17.97 36.51
C ALA A 781 -9.88 -18.61 36.95
N LEU A 782 -9.12 -17.94 37.83
CA LEU A 782 -7.87 -18.49 38.39
C LEU A 782 -8.11 -19.79 39.17
N LYS A 783 -9.14 -19.86 40.02
CA LYS A 783 -9.49 -21.10 40.74
C LYS A 783 -9.86 -22.23 39.78
N GLN A 784 -10.63 -21.93 38.73
CA GLN A 784 -10.99 -22.91 37.72
C GLN A 784 -9.77 -23.40 36.93
N ALA A 785 -8.89 -22.48 36.54
CA ALA A 785 -7.63 -22.79 35.88
C ALA A 785 -6.75 -23.70 36.75
N VAL A 786 -6.54 -23.37 38.03
CA VAL A 786 -5.80 -24.23 38.96
C VAL A 786 -6.46 -25.61 39.11
N ALA A 787 -7.78 -25.66 39.21
CA ALA A 787 -8.52 -26.93 39.32
C ALA A 787 -8.35 -27.84 38.09
N ALA A 788 -8.07 -27.27 36.91
CA ALA A 788 -7.77 -28.01 35.69
C ALA A 788 -6.36 -28.63 35.66
N LYS A 789 -5.52 -28.33 36.68
CA LYS A 789 -4.15 -28.83 36.87
C LYS A 789 -3.22 -28.58 35.67
N PRO A 790 -3.05 -27.31 35.25
CA PRO A 790 -2.08 -26.96 34.23
C PRO A 790 -0.65 -27.08 34.77
N ASP A 791 0.31 -27.20 33.87
CA ASP A 791 1.74 -27.12 34.20
C ASP A 791 2.16 -25.67 34.51
N PHE A 792 1.47 -24.68 33.93
CA PHE A 792 1.63 -23.23 34.19
C PHE A 792 0.40 -22.44 33.68
N ILE A 793 0.29 -21.17 34.10
CA ILE A 793 -0.73 -20.22 33.64
C ILE A 793 -0.07 -19.11 32.82
N VAL A 794 -0.71 -18.71 31.72
CA VAL A 794 -0.34 -17.52 30.93
C VAL A 794 -1.43 -16.45 31.08
N ILE A 795 -1.01 -15.24 31.42
CA ILE A 795 -1.87 -14.05 31.44
C ILE A 795 -1.48 -13.19 30.25
N ASN A 796 -2.34 -13.12 29.25
CA ASN A 796 -2.07 -12.45 27.99
C ASN A 796 -2.65 -11.03 27.97
N GLY A 797 -2.06 -10.16 28.80
CA GLY A 797 -2.39 -8.73 28.88
C GLY A 797 -3.68 -8.39 29.62
N ASP A 798 -3.78 -7.11 29.95
CA ASP A 798 -4.93 -6.44 30.58
C ASP A 798 -5.40 -7.13 31.87
N PHE A 799 -4.45 -7.51 32.73
CA PHE A 799 -4.80 -7.90 34.08
C PHE A 799 -5.23 -6.67 34.87
N VAL A 800 -4.45 -5.58 34.83
CA VAL A 800 -4.80 -4.31 35.50
C VAL A 800 -5.68 -3.45 34.61
N ASP A 801 -6.39 -2.47 35.19
CA ASP A 801 -7.27 -1.57 34.41
C ASP A 801 -6.67 -0.17 34.17
N ASN A 802 -5.77 0.37 35.02
CA ASN A 802 -5.34 1.78 34.92
C ASN A 802 -3.83 2.05 35.02
N ASN A 803 -2.95 1.06 34.81
CA ASN A 803 -1.48 1.20 34.98
C ASN A 803 -1.09 2.00 36.26
N THR A 804 -1.60 1.59 37.42
CA THR A 804 -1.23 2.22 38.70
C THR A 804 -0.53 1.21 39.61
N PRO A 805 0.41 1.63 40.48
CA PRO A 805 1.01 0.74 41.48
C PRO A 805 -0.03 0.02 42.35
N ALA A 806 -1.17 0.67 42.63
CA ALA A 806 -2.25 0.09 43.41
C ALA A 806 -2.99 -1.04 42.65
N ASP A 807 -3.22 -0.87 41.35
CA ASP A 807 -3.83 -1.93 40.53
C ASP A 807 -2.91 -3.15 40.43
N PHE A 808 -1.60 -2.94 40.25
CA PHE A 808 -0.62 -4.03 40.25
C PHE A 808 -0.54 -4.74 41.61
N ALA A 809 -0.60 -4.00 42.71
CA ALA A 809 -0.65 -4.60 44.05
C ALA A 809 -1.91 -5.46 44.24
N LEU A 810 -3.07 -5.01 43.76
CA LEU A 810 -4.31 -5.79 43.79
C LEU A 810 -4.22 -7.03 42.89
N ALA A 811 -3.67 -6.92 41.69
CA ALA A 811 -3.47 -8.06 40.80
C ALA A 811 -2.58 -9.14 41.44
N GLU A 812 -1.48 -8.73 42.08
CA GLU A 812 -0.59 -9.63 42.84
C GLU A 812 -1.29 -10.25 44.07
N GLU A 813 -2.15 -9.51 44.76
CA GLU A 813 -2.99 -10.04 45.85
C GLU A 813 -3.95 -11.12 45.33
N VAL A 814 -4.66 -10.85 44.22
CA VAL A 814 -5.58 -11.79 43.59
C VAL A 814 -4.83 -13.04 43.10
N LEU A 815 -3.63 -12.90 42.53
CA LEU A 815 -2.79 -14.05 42.15
C LEU A 815 -2.41 -14.90 43.36
N LYS A 816 -1.81 -14.31 44.39
CA LYS A 816 -1.34 -15.03 45.58
C LYS A 816 -2.46 -15.73 46.33
N ALA A 817 -3.66 -15.15 46.32
CA ALA A 817 -4.83 -15.74 46.98
C ALA A 817 -5.41 -16.95 46.24
N ASN A 818 -5.20 -17.06 44.93
CA ASN A 818 -5.91 -18.03 44.08
C ASN A 818 -4.99 -19.01 43.34
N VAL A 819 -3.68 -18.75 43.28
CA VAL A 819 -2.69 -19.58 42.56
C VAL A 819 -1.65 -20.13 43.55
N PRO A 820 -1.40 -21.45 43.58
CA PRO A 820 -0.32 -22.04 44.38
C PRO A 820 1.05 -21.45 44.02
N ALA A 821 1.90 -21.24 45.02
CA ALA A 821 3.21 -20.60 44.84
C ALA A 821 4.17 -21.40 43.94
N ASP A 822 3.94 -22.71 43.78
CA ASP A 822 4.73 -23.62 42.95
C ASP A 822 4.19 -23.75 41.51
N LEU A 823 3.03 -23.16 41.19
CA LEU A 823 2.48 -23.12 39.84
C LEU A 823 2.98 -21.86 39.10
N PRO A 824 3.80 -21.99 38.05
CA PRO A 824 4.33 -20.83 37.33
C PRO A 824 3.24 -19.99 36.66
N VAL A 825 3.39 -18.66 36.72
CA VAL A 825 2.53 -17.69 36.03
C VAL A 825 3.37 -16.79 35.15
N TYR A 826 3.22 -16.96 33.84
CA TYR A 826 3.81 -16.06 32.84
C TYR A 826 2.79 -14.96 32.52
N TRP A 827 3.22 -13.70 32.50
CA TRP A 827 2.33 -12.56 32.26
C TRP A 827 2.95 -11.68 31.18
N THR A 828 2.26 -11.57 30.05
CA THR A 828 2.56 -10.69 28.92
C THR A 828 1.79 -9.39 29.09
N PRO A 829 2.38 -8.20 28.88
CA PRO A 829 1.66 -6.95 29.06
C PRO A 829 0.68 -6.65 27.91
N GLY A 830 -0.48 -6.07 28.25
CA GLY A 830 -1.49 -5.49 27.37
C GLY A 830 -1.53 -3.95 27.50
N ASN A 831 -2.37 -3.28 26.72
CA ASN A 831 -2.41 -1.82 26.69
C ASN A 831 -2.80 -1.20 28.05
N HIS A 832 -3.53 -1.90 28.92
CA HIS A 832 -3.84 -1.40 30.25
C HIS A 832 -2.66 -1.51 31.23
N GLU A 833 -1.67 -2.38 30.99
CA GLU A 833 -0.39 -2.37 31.72
C GLU A 833 0.49 -1.17 31.37
N SER A 834 0.34 -0.56 30.19
CA SER A 834 1.06 0.67 29.81
C SER A 834 0.23 1.94 30.02
N GLY A 835 -1.09 1.81 30.22
CA GLY A 835 -2.03 2.91 30.41
C GLY A 835 -2.66 3.43 29.11
N ALA A 836 -2.48 2.71 27.99
CA ALA A 836 -3.15 2.91 26.71
C ALA A 836 -3.05 4.35 26.14
N THR A 837 -1.91 5.03 26.34
CA THR A 837 -1.64 6.35 25.75
C THR A 837 -0.31 6.34 24.99
N ALA A 838 -0.14 7.27 24.05
CA ALA A 838 1.12 7.47 23.33
C ALA A 838 2.32 7.81 24.25
N THR A 839 2.05 8.20 25.50
CA THR A 839 3.05 8.48 26.55
C THR A 839 3.09 7.41 27.65
N GLY A 840 2.32 6.34 27.52
CA GLY A 840 2.25 5.25 28.50
C GLY A 840 3.58 4.49 28.56
N THR A 841 3.96 4.04 29.76
CA THR A 841 5.19 3.27 30.00
C THR A 841 4.88 1.97 30.74
N LEU A 842 5.75 0.97 30.59
CA LEU A 842 5.67 -0.29 31.34
C LEU A 842 6.37 -0.23 32.71
N ASP A 843 6.70 0.95 33.22
CA ASP A 843 7.53 1.07 34.43
C ASP A 843 6.91 0.36 35.64
N ASN A 844 5.60 0.54 35.88
CA ASN A 844 4.91 -0.14 36.97
C ASN A 844 4.83 -1.66 36.77
N PHE A 845 4.62 -2.11 35.53
CA PHE A 845 4.62 -3.52 35.18
C PHE A 845 6.01 -4.14 35.43
N LEU A 846 7.08 -3.50 34.97
CA LEU A 846 8.46 -3.96 35.18
C LEU A 846 8.86 -3.93 36.66
N ALA A 847 8.32 -2.99 37.45
CA ALA A 847 8.54 -2.93 38.90
C ALA A 847 7.99 -4.15 39.66
N THR A 848 7.09 -4.94 39.06
CA THR A 848 6.65 -6.23 39.62
C THR A 848 7.70 -7.34 39.49
N GLY A 849 8.81 -7.09 38.77
CA GLY A 849 9.83 -8.09 38.44
C GLY A 849 9.51 -8.92 37.19
N ARG A 850 8.44 -8.60 36.48
CA ARG A 850 8.02 -9.26 35.23
C ARG A 850 8.77 -8.71 34.02
N GLN A 851 8.86 -9.50 32.96
CA GLN A 851 9.54 -9.16 31.73
C GLN A 851 8.54 -8.69 30.66
N ALA A 852 8.87 -7.64 29.92
CA ALA A 852 8.01 -7.12 28.85
C ALA A 852 7.84 -8.13 27.70
N HIS A 853 8.88 -8.91 27.40
CA HIS A 853 8.86 -10.04 26.48
C HIS A 853 9.79 -11.14 27.02
N GLN A 854 9.49 -12.41 26.73
CA GLN A 854 10.27 -13.54 27.25
C GLN A 854 10.14 -14.79 26.37
N VAL A 855 11.18 -15.63 26.38
CA VAL A 855 11.22 -16.90 25.64
C VAL A 855 11.56 -18.03 26.60
N PHE A 856 10.82 -19.13 26.54
CA PHE A 856 11.10 -20.33 27.32
C PHE A 856 10.65 -21.60 26.59
N ASP A 857 11.26 -22.73 26.90
CA ASP A 857 10.88 -24.03 26.34
C ASP A 857 10.18 -24.88 27.40
N HIS A 858 9.06 -25.50 27.04
CA HIS A 858 8.35 -26.44 27.90
C HIS A 858 7.96 -27.69 27.12
N LYS A 859 8.49 -28.85 27.53
CA LYS A 859 8.17 -30.18 26.96
C LYS A 859 8.18 -30.21 25.42
N GLY A 860 9.15 -29.54 24.80
CA GLY A 860 9.34 -29.49 23.35
C GLY A 860 8.58 -28.37 22.63
N THR A 861 7.82 -27.51 23.33
CA THR A 861 7.25 -26.30 22.74
C THR A 861 8.07 -25.09 23.18
N ARG A 862 8.48 -24.25 22.21
CA ARG A 862 9.05 -22.94 22.50
C ARG A 862 7.93 -21.90 22.60
N PHE A 863 7.87 -21.21 23.72
CA PHE A 863 6.98 -20.09 23.97
C PHE A 863 7.72 -18.79 23.71
N VAL A 864 7.11 -17.90 22.91
CA VAL A 864 7.63 -16.57 22.60
C VAL A 864 6.55 -15.56 23.00
N LEU A 865 6.73 -14.91 24.14
CA LEU A 865 5.80 -13.92 24.70
C LEU A 865 6.29 -12.52 24.34
N LEU A 866 5.45 -11.72 23.69
CA LEU A 866 5.80 -10.45 23.07
C LEU A 866 4.94 -9.29 23.56
N ASN A 867 5.52 -8.10 23.58
CA ASN A 867 4.88 -6.86 24.01
C ASN A 867 4.15 -6.20 22.83
N THR A 868 2.83 -6.08 22.91
CA THR A 868 2.03 -5.32 21.94
C THR A 868 1.24 -4.19 22.58
N THR A 869 1.66 -3.69 23.74
CA THR A 869 0.90 -2.69 24.54
C THR A 869 0.54 -1.40 23.80
N LEU A 870 1.23 -1.06 22.70
CA LEU A 870 0.95 0.08 21.83
C LEU A 870 0.37 -0.34 20.47
N GLY A 871 -0.32 -1.48 20.40
CA GLY A 871 -1.05 -1.94 19.21
C GLY A 871 -0.16 -2.48 18.08
N GLY A 872 1.02 -3.02 18.39
CA GLY A 872 1.97 -3.60 17.42
C GLY A 872 3.32 -3.90 18.06
N LEU A 873 4.20 -4.69 17.41
CA LEU A 873 5.51 -5.02 17.97
C LEU A 873 6.46 -3.81 17.86
N ARG A 874 6.52 -3.16 16.70
CA ARG A 874 7.38 -1.99 16.43
C ARG A 874 7.03 -0.82 17.33
N SER A 875 5.74 -0.50 17.47
CA SER A 875 5.29 0.63 18.29
C SER A 875 5.56 0.40 19.77
N SER A 876 5.49 -0.85 20.24
CA SER A 876 5.66 -1.19 21.66
C SER A 876 7.12 -1.34 22.07
N ASP A 877 7.90 -2.09 21.29
CA ASP A 877 9.34 -2.30 21.50
C ASP A 877 9.97 -2.82 20.21
N TRP A 878 10.72 -1.98 19.51
CA TRP A 878 11.40 -2.38 18.28
C TRP A 878 12.33 -3.58 18.45
N SER A 879 12.98 -3.74 19.60
CA SER A 879 13.99 -4.79 19.79
C SER A 879 13.43 -6.21 19.61
N GLN A 880 12.13 -6.38 19.85
CA GLN A 880 11.46 -7.67 19.73
C GLN A 880 11.19 -8.09 18.27
N VAL A 881 11.14 -7.14 17.31
CA VAL A 881 10.88 -7.42 15.89
C VAL A 881 11.99 -8.29 15.28
N PRO A 882 13.29 -7.87 15.30
CA PRO A 882 14.36 -8.74 14.84
C PRO A 882 14.56 -9.95 15.75
N GLN A 883 14.25 -9.86 17.05
CA GLN A 883 14.38 -10.97 17.99
C GLN A 883 13.41 -12.11 17.67
N LEU A 884 12.13 -11.83 17.37
CA LEU A 884 11.15 -12.83 16.96
C LEU A 884 11.67 -13.64 15.77
N ARG A 885 12.26 -12.98 14.77
CA ARG A 885 12.84 -13.67 13.62
C ARG A 885 13.98 -14.59 14.03
N GLN A 886 14.87 -14.13 14.91
CA GLN A 886 15.98 -14.94 15.43
C GLN A 886 15.47 -16.14 16.24
N ASP A 887 14.43 -15.98 17.03
CA ASP A 887 13.85 -17.04 17.86
C ASP A 887 13.21 -18.13 17.00
N LEU A 888 12.51 -17.75 15.93
CA LEU A 888 11.96 -18.67 14.94
C LEU A 888 13.07 -19.42 14.20
N ASP A 889 14.10 -18.73 13.72
CA ASP A 889 15.25 -19.36 13.05
C ASP A 889 16.01 -20.33 13.96
N ALA A 890 16.15 -19.98 15.24
CA ALA A 890 16.73 -20.86 16.26
C ALA A 890 15.84 -22.09 16.52
N ALA A 891 14.53 -21.88 16.67
CA ALA A 891 13.54 -22.94 16.86
C ALA A 891 13.48 -23.91 15.68
N ALA A 892 13.66 -23.42 14.44
CA ALA A 892 13.69 -24.27 13.26
C ALA A 892 14.87 -25.26 13.30
N LYS A 893 16.05 -24.79 13.74
CA LYS A 893 17.30 -25.57 13.79
C LYS A 893 17.37 -26.51 15.00
N ASP A 894 16.72 -26.16 16.11
CA ASP A 894 16.72 -26.96 17.33
C ASP A 894 15.83 -28.21 17.19
N ARG A 895 16.38 -29.40 17.39
CA ARG A 895 15.64 -30.67 17.30
C ARG A 895 14.80 -31.01 18.53
N SER A 896 15.12 -30.37 19.66
CA SER A 896 14.35 -30.50 20.91
C SER A 896 13.05 -29.71 20.85
N VAL A 897 13.02 -28.60 20.09
CA VAL A 897 11.80 -27.85 19.78
C VAL A 897 11.01 -28.57 18.69
N LYS A 898 9.78 -28.96 19.01
CA LYS A 898 8.81 -29.64 18.15
C LYS A 898 7.71 -28.71 17.66
N SER A 899 7.42 -27.64 18.38
CA SER A 899 6.39 -26.64 18.08
C SER A 899 6.73 -25.27 18.66
N VAL A 900 6.09 -24.22 18.13
CA VAL A 900 6.20 -22.85 18.65
C VAL A 900 4.81 -22.34 19.05
N ALA A 901 4.73 -21.66 20.20
CA ALA A 901 3.57 -20.89 20.62
C ALA A 901 4.00 -19.42 20.78
N VAL A 902 3.43 -18.54 19.98
CA VAL A 902 3.61 -17.09 20.10
C VAL A 902 2.44 -16.52 20.89
N VAL A 903 2.71 -15.58 21.79
CA VAL A 903 1.69 -14.98 22.65
C VAL A 903 1.90 -13.47 22.69
N PHE A 904 0.88 -12.72 22.31
CA PHE A 904 0.83 -11.26 22.50
C PHE A 904 -0.61 -10.78 22.65
N HIS A 905 -0.81 -9.61 23.25
CA HIS A 905 -2.14 -9.17 23.62
C HIS A 905 -3.07 -8.78 22.44
N HIS A 906 -2.62 -7.94 21.50
CA HIS A 906 -3.49 -7.48 20.40
C HIS A 906 -3.54 -8.50 19.26
N PRO A 907 -4.71 -8.86 18.70
CA PRO A 907 -4.76 -9.81 17.59
C PRO A 907 -4.23 -9.20 16.29
N LEU A 908 -3.83 -10.06 15.34
CA LEU A 908 -3.35 -9.59 14.03
C LEU A 908 -4.48 -8.88 13.27
N ARG A 909 -5.68 -9.47 13.34
CA ARG A 909 -6.92 -8.93 12.78
C ARG A 909 -8.03 -9.04 13.82
N ASP A 910 -8.93 -8.07 13.82
CA ASP A 910 -10.05 -8.03 14.75
C ASP A 910 -11.03 -9.16 14.38
N PRO A 911 -11.26 -10.15 15.25
CA PRO A 911 -12.11 -11.30 14.94
C PRO A 911 -13.58 -10.92 14.72
N SER A 912 -14.02 -9.74 15.18
CA SER A 912 -15.36 -9.22 14.92
C SER A 912 -15.51 -8.63 13.52
N GLY A 913 -14.40 -8.34 12.84
CA GLY A 913 -14.35 -7.57 11.59
C GLY A 913 -14.48 -6.05 11.79
N ALA A 914 -14.56 -5.57 13.04
CA ALA A 914 -14.66 -4.14 13.34
C ALA A 914 -13.36 -3.37 13.03
N GLY A 915 -12.22 -4.05 13.04
CA GLY A 915 -10.91 -3.43 12.85
C GLY A 915 -10.50 -2.50 14.00
N ALA A 916 -11.22 -2.52 15.12
CA ALA A 916 -11.00 -1.63 16.26
C ALA A 916 -10.06 -2.25 17.30
N SER A 917 -10.00 -3.58 17.36
CA SER A 917 -9.23 -4.33 18.35
C SER A 917 -8.23 -5.25 17.65
N GLN A 918 -7.22 -4.67 17.00
CA GLN A 918 -6.19 -5.39 16.24
C GLN A 918 -4.86 -4.63 16.20
N PHE A 919 -3.84 -5.19 15.56
CA PHE A 919 -2.62 -4.46 15.21
C PHE A 919 -2.96 -3.19 14.42
N SER A 920 -2.43 -2.07 14.90
CA SER A 920 -2.60 -0.74 14.31
C SER A 920 -1.97 -0.62 12.92
N ASP A 921 -0.89 -1.36 12.65
CA ASP A 921 -0.28 -1.51 11.33
C ASP A 921 -0.59 -2.89 10.77
N GLN A 922 -1.51 -2.95 9.81
CA GLN A 922 -1.93 -4.21 9.18
C GLN A 922 -0.84 -4.86 8.31
N ARG A 923 0.17 -4.10 7.86
CA ARG A 923 1.31 -4.68 7.13
C ARG A 923 2.28 -5.35 8.09
N GLU A 924 2.45 -4.78 9.28
CA GLU A 924 3.18 -5.45 10.35
C GLU A 924 2.48 -6.76 10.73
N ALA A 925 1.14 -6.74 10.82
CA ALA A 925 0.36 -7.96 11.05
C ALA A 925 0.59 -9.02 9.95
N ASP A 926 0.48 -8.63 8.68
CA ASP A 926 0.75 -9.51 7.54
C ASP A 926 2.19 -10.05 7.55
N LEU A 927 3.18 -9.25 7.96
CA LEU A 927 4.58 -9.67 8.07
C LEU A 927 4.78 -10.73 9.17
N VAL A 928 4.17 -10.51 10.34
CA VAL A 928 4.23 -11.46 11.45
C VAL A 928 3.56 -12.77 11.05
N GLU A 929 2.35 -12.72 10.49
CA GLU A 929 1.65 -13.89 9.96
C GLU A 929 2.52 -14.65 8.96
N LYS A 930 3.08 -13.92 7.98
CA LYS A 930 3.97 -14.50 6.97
C LYS A 930 5.19 -15.17 7.60
N TRP A 931 5.83 -14.58 8.61
CA TRP A 931 6.97 -15.21 9.27
C TRP A 931 6.60 -16.52 9.98
N LEU A 932 5.44 -16.57 10.61
CA LEU A 932 4.93 -17.79 11.24
C LEU A 932 4.55 -18.85 10.20
N ALA A 933 3.90 -18.45 9.11
CA ALA A 933 3.54 -19.31 7.98
C ALA A 933 4.79 -19.87 7.28
N ASP A 934 5.74 -19.02 6.88
CA ASP A 934 7.03 -19.41 6.29
C ASP A 934 7.80 -20.37 7.21
N TRP A 935 7.79 -20.11 8.52
CA TRP A 935 8.43 -20.98 9.49
C TRP A 935 7.74 -22.34 9.57
N ARG A 936 6.40 -22.38 9.61
CA ARG A 936 5.65 -23.64 9.59
C ARG A 936 5.93 -24.43 8.31
N GLU A 937 5.89 -23.76 7.16
CA GLU A 937 6.13 -24.35 5.85
C GLU A 937 7.55 -24.90 5.71
N SER A 938 8.57 -24.12 6.09
CA SER A 938 9.97 -24.51 5.95
C SER A 938 10.46 -25.52 6.99
N SER A 939 9.94 -25.47 8.22
CA SER A 939 10.36 -26.37 9.31
C SER A 939 9.51 -27.65 9.41
N GLY A 940 8.27 -27.61 8.90
CA GLY A 940 7.27 -28.67 9.07
C GLY A 940 6.75 -28.81 10.51
N LYS A 941 7.06 -27.85 11.40
CA LYS A 941 6.67 -27.85 12.81
C LYS A 941 5.38 -27.03 13.02
N PRO A 942 4.48 -27.43 13.93
CA PRO A 942 3.28 -26.63 14.23
C PRO A 942 3.62 -25.30 14.91
N VAL A 943 2.86 -24.26 14.54
CA VAL A 943 2.86 -22.95 15.19
C VAL A 943 1.43 -22.57 15.60
N VAL A 944 1.30 -21.93 16.76
CA VAL A 944 0.05 -21.33 17.24
C VAL A 944 0.34 -19.92 17.75
N LEU A 945 -0.59 -19.01 17.53
CA LEU A 945 -0.59 -17.65 18.03
C LEU A 945 -1.76 -17.47 19.01
N PHE A 946 -1.49 -16.95 20.20
CA PHE A 946 -2.51 -16.59 21.19
C PHE A 946 -2.61 -15.08 21.38
N THR A 947 -3.84 -14.57 21.32
CA THR A 947 -4.20 -13.15 21.38
C THR A 947 -5.33 -12.89 22.36
N GLY A 948 -5.61 -11.62 22.69
CA GLY A 948 -6.64 -11.16 23.63
C GLY A 948 -7.29 -9.88 23.10
N HIS A 949 -7.54 -8.88 23.95
CA HIS A 949 -7.90 -7.48 23.62
C HIS A 949 -9.28 -7.26 22.95
N ALA A 950 -9.66 -8.10 21.98
CA ALA A 950 -10.89 -7.96 21.21
C ALA A 950 -12.16 -8.38 21.95
N HIS A 951 -12.02 -8.87 23.18
CA HIS A 951 -13.12 -9.34 24.03
C HIS A 951 -14.11 -10.26 23.29
N THR A 952 -13.60 -11.03 22.36
CA THR A 952 -14.34 -11.89 21.43
C THR A 952 -13.52 -13.16 21.26
N ALA A 953 -14.05 -14.27 21.76
CA ALA A 953 -13.41 -15.57 21.59
C ALA A 953 -13.44 -15.98 20.12
N ALA A 954 -12.27 -16.29 19.55
CA ALA A 954 -12.16 -16.69 18.15
C ALA A 954 -11.00 -17.67 17.96
N ALA A 955 -11.15 -18.52 16.95
CA ALA A 955 -10.07 -19.36 16.44
C ALA A 955 -10.09 -19.28 14.91
N THR A 956 -8.99 -18.87 14.32
CA THR A 956 -8.86 -18.66 12.87
C THR A 956 -7.60 -19.36 12.36
N ARG A 957 -7.67 -19.85 11.11
CA ARG A 957 -6.53 -20.40 10.40
C ARG A 957 -6.25 -19.57 9.17
N SER A 958 -5.03 -19.06 9.07
CA SER A 958 -4.57 -18.32 7.89
C SER A 958 -3.16 -18.75 7.53
N ASP A 959 -2.97 -19.20 6.30
CA ASP A 959 -1.72 -19.76 5.75
C ASP A 959 -0.99 -20.76 6.68
N GLY A 960 -1.76 -21.64 7.31
CA GLY A 960 -1.24 -22.61 8.28
C GLY A 960 -0.91 -22.03 9.66
N VAL A 961 -1.18 -20.78 9.97
CA VAL A 961 -1.08 -20.25 11.33
C VAL A 961 -2.44 -20.41 12.01
N LEU A 962 -2.48 -21.06 13.18
CA LEU A 962 -3.66 -21.03 14.04
C LEU A 962 -3.55 -19.84 14.98
N GLU A 963 -4.44 -18.87 14.86
CA GLU A 963 -4.60 -17.79 15.83
C GLU A 963 -5.81 -18.09 16.73
N VAL A 964 -5.62 -17.93 18.04
CA VAL A 964 -6.66 -18.10 19.07
C VAL A 964 -6.75 -16.83 19.89
N THR A 965 -7.87 -16.12 19.77
CA THR A 965 -8.19 -14.95 20.61
C THR A 965 -8.94 -15.41 21.84
N THR A 966 -8.36 -15.18 23.02
CA THR A 966 -8.94 -15.60 24.28
C THR A 966 -10.18 -14.77 24.64
N PRO A 967 -11.22 -15.37 25.23
CA PRO A 967 -12.35 -14.62 25.78
C PRO A 967 -11.90 -13.69 26.92
N PRO A 968 -12.61 -12.57 27.16
CA PRO A 968 -12.32 -11.69 28.27
C PRO A 968 -12.74 -12.33 29.60
N VAL A 969 -11.99 -12.09 30.67
CA VAL A 969 -12.36 -12.58 32.02
C VAL A 969 -13.22 -11.57 32.78
N GLY A 970 -12.77 -10.32 32.86
CA GLY A 970 -13.32 -9.30 33.77
C GLY A 970 -14.02 -8.13 33.08
N LYS A 971 -14.09 -8.13 31.74
CA LYS A 971 -14.59 -7.01 30.94
C LYS A 971 -15.64 -7.44 29.94
N THR A 972 -16.59 -6.54 29.66
CA THR A 972 -17.75 -6.82 28.82
C THR A 972 -17.33 -7.29 27.42
N PRO A 973 -17.83 -8.45 26.96
CA PRO A 973 -17.62 -8.93 25.60
C PRO A 973 -18.08 -7.92 24.54
N TYR A 974 -17.36 -7.84 23.42
CA TYR A 974 -17.68 -6.90 22.32
C TYR A 974 -18.64 -7.49 21.28
N SER A 975 -18.81 -8.80 21.29
CA SER A 975 -19.67 -9.54 20.37
C SER A 975 -20.86 -10.17 21.11
N SER A 976 -21.84 -10.66 20.35
CA SER A 976 -22.92 -11.49 20.89
C SER A 976 -22.38 -12.90 21.24
N PRO A 977 -23.02 -13.65 22.15
CA PRO A 977 -22.55 -14.99 22.53
C PRO A 977 -22.39 -15.95 21.36
N ASP A 978 -23.29 -15.88 20.38
CA ASP A 978 -23.20 -16.67 19.16
C ASP A 978 -22.02 -16.26 18.29
N LYS A 979 -21.39 -15.09 18.49
CA LYS A 979 -20.22 -14.57 17.76
C LYS A 979 -18.94 -14.55 18.62
N GLY A 980 -18.87 -15.35 19.69
CA GLY A 980 -17.71 -15.42 20.58
C GLY A 980 -17.77 -14.49 21.79
N GLY A 981 -18.89 -13.82 22.00
CA GLY A 981 -19.07 -12.84 23.06
C GLY A 981 -19.49 -13.45 24.39
N PHE A 982 -18.54 -14.02 25.13
CA PHE A 982 -18.78 -14.59 26.46
C PHE A 982 -17.54 -14.44 27.35
N PHE A 983 -17.73 -14.51 28.66
CA PHE A 983 -16.63 -14.52 29.62
C PHE A 983 -16.01 -15.92 29.72
N GLY A 984 -14.68 -16.02 29.78
CA GLY A 984 -14.03 -17.33 29.85
C GLY A 984 -12.50 -17.28 29.97
N TRP A 985 -11.90 -18.45 29.86
CA TRP A 985 -10.46 -18.68 29.75
C TRP A 985 -10.24 -20.02 29.03
N ASP A 986 -9.05 -20.23 28.46
CA ASP A 986 -8.76 -21.41 27.65
C ASP A 986 -7.84 -22.40 28.38
N LEU A 987 -8.20 -23.69 28.31
CA LEU A 987 -7.31 -24.78 28.68
C LEU A 987 -6.73 -25.41 27.41
N VAL A 988 -5.42 -25.38 27.27
CA VAL A 988 -4.73 -25.88 26.08
C VAL A 988 -4.06 -27.22 26.38
N GLY A 989 -4.30 -28.21 25.53
CA GLY A 989 -3.73 -29.55 25.63
C GLY A 989 -2.75 -29.87 24.50
N VAL A 990 -1.47 -29.98 24.81
CA VAL A 990 -0.41 -30.19 23.81
C VAL A 990 -0.02 -31.67 23.73
N ASP A 991 -0.01 -32.21 22.51
CA ASP A 991 0.36 -33.59 22.22
C ASP A 991 1.90 -33.73 22.12
N PRO A 992 2.55 -34.50 23.00
CA PRO A 992 4.00 -34.69 22.97
C PRO A 992 4.48 -35.60 21.82
N GLY A 993 3.59 -36.34 21.16
CA GLY A 993 3.93 -37.43 20.21
C GLY A 993 3.74 -37.13 18.73
N ARG A 994 3.09 -36.02 18.35
CA ARG A 994 2.89 -35.65 16.94
C ARG A 994 4.16 -34.96 16.38
N GLU A 995 5.24 -35.73 16.24
CA GLU A 995 6.59 -35.23 15.96
C GLU A 995 6.82 -34.58 14.57
N ARG A 996 5.82 -34.55 13.70
CA ARG A 996 5.85 -33.96 12.36
C ARG A 996 4.46 -34.16 11.75
N SER A 997 3.86 -33.16 11.09
CA SER A 997 2.94 -33.52 10.00
C SER A 997 3.75 -34.39 9.03
N ARG A 998 3.19 -35.44 8.42
CA ARG A 998 3.93 -36.49 7.66
C ARG A 998 4.75 -35.98 6.44
N ARG A 999 5.08 -34.71 6.34
CA ARG A 999 5.67 -34.03 5.18
C ARG A 999 7.11 -33.65 5.48
N ALA A 1000 8.03 -34.54 5.11
CA ALA A 1000 9.40 -34.13 4.85
C ALA A 1000 9.40 -33.35 3.53
N VAL A 1001 9.51 -32.03 3.62
CA VAL A 1001 9.95 -31.18 2.49
C VAL A 1001 11.44 -31.47 2.30
N PRO A 1002 11.92 -31.87 1.11
CA PRO A 1002 13.35 -31.82 0.81
C PRO A 1002 13.77 -30.37 1.00
N ALA A 1003 14.82 -30.13 1.80
CA ALA A 1003 15.35 -28.80 2.02
C ALA A 1003 15.40 -28.05 0.69
N ARG A 1004 14.67 -26.93 0.58
CA ARG A 1004 14.93 -25.91 -0.42
C ARG A 1004 16.46 -25.80 -0.52
N ARG A 1005 17.02 -25.94 -1.72
CA ARG A 1005 18.16 -25.07 -1.99
C ARG A 1005 17.59 -23.69 -1.76
N PRO A 1006 18.13 -22.92 -0.80
CA PRO A 1006 17.61 -21.60 -0.54
C PRO A 1006 17.55 -20.90 -1.90
N ALA A 1007 16.36 -20.43 -2.28
CA ALA A 1007 16.25 -19.35 -3.27
C ALA A 1007 17.34 -18.35 -2.89
N ALA A 1008 18.13 -17.88 -3.86
CA ALA A 1008 19.24 -16.98 -3.61
C ALA A 1008 18.85 -15.93 -2.55
N GLY A 1009 19.34 -16.12 -1.33
CA GLY A 1009 18.62 -15.69 -0.13
C GLY A 1009 18.93 -16.50 1.14
N SER A 1010 19.75 -17.56 1.08
CA SER A 1010 20.43 -18.03 2.29
C SER A 1010 21.51 -17.02 2.69
N TRP A 1011 21.17 -16.19 3.65
CA TRP A 1011 22.09 -15.28 4.33
C TRP A 1011 23.15 -16.06 5.11
N ARG A 1012 24.28 -16.36 4.45
CA ARG A 1012 25.52 -16.69 5.14
C ARG A 1012 26.21 -15.38 5.52
N GLY A 1013 25.93 -14.89 6.72
CA GLY A 1013 26.84 -13.95 7.38
C GLY A 1013 28.18 -14.65 7.60
N ARG A 1014 29.17 -14.41 6.73
CA ARG A 1014 30.56 -14.66 7.06
C ARG A 1014 31.08 -13.41 7.74
N THR A 1015 31.24 -13.49 9.06
CA THR A 1015 32.11 -12.60 9.81
C THR A 1015 33.55 -12.75 9.29
N ARG A 1016 34.08 -11.70 8.67
CA ARG A 1016 35.46 -11.25 8.83
C ARG A 1016 35.51 -9.74 8.80
#